data_AF-A0AAI8KWN3-F1
#
_entry.id   AF-A0AAI8KWN3-F1
#
_cell.length_a   1.000
_cell.length_b   1.000
_cell.length_c   1.000
_cell.angle_alpha   90.00
_cell.angle_beta   90.00
_cell.angle_gamma   90.00
#
_symmetry.space_group_name_H-M   'P 1'
#
loop_
_entity.id
_entity.type
_entity.pdbx_description
1 polymer ?
#
loop_
_entity_poly.entity_id
_entity_poly.type
_entity_poly.pdbx_seq_one_letter_code
_entity_poly.pdbx_strand_id
1 'polypeptide(L)'
;MGMKRGFGGASLAAATTMALAAGLTAAAPAAHSADDPVQVVVDGHDVRADNVNGLTYKGLGLLSCNSTSNLLMDYKAEHPKRYWQLVRVLFGGRNPLINHVKIEMGSDTNTSTGSDPATMRTADELADASRSPGFQLAADARTVNPGLKVSILRWVMPQWVQTEWNKGTGTDEMYKWYKETILDAYEKYGYMVDYVDPDTNETTKPDISFVKWYKNALTNDTDFADPRYGLTPRQQQAAAKAYHGIKIVASDENTTKNIGPALLTDTELFGAVDAVGYHYTTEDRLDGTPDSSTYRPYTKLATGENTYGQDKEVWYSEGVGSFGWTDFRVHNTEGPGGASTGIGGVQSALDVANRSVKSYANSKRTHYIFQPAIGAFYEGAQYSHKELVSARDPWSGNIHYDAALYVMQHFTQFARTGWENSTNTAGIWRTVPEASYSGVSGTENVDGSNGAPSYLTLADPKKRDFSTIAVNDSDRTRTYRIKAENMDLGDDPAMEVWETRAADPGQAYDANFKHLAAQIRPDDEGYYTYTVKPRSIVTFTTLDRSHDKATRQRLPESGARTVLDTDATGKRHDTRDGVLYADDFGYEEEGPVRVGTDDGRRTLFRPYLASRGNQPRYLVDQTGAWEVGKGADGDNVLYQYLDQSMKDTGAWNRNTPNTTVGDFRWENYRASVDVSFPDPQGGLATLGVRQQKGMAATDAAYGVGIGPAGNWTFYRYGTAIRTGTVAPADGYRLAVEARGARVTVSVDGRAVAEYQDPTPVTGGRVKLGSDFHKVGFDNLKVEKVAGWTPYATALTDNMDGSVVYDGTWSRNASLGDAMNWYRSTSTGAGAGASVTVPFTGTGLDVIGGNDGSAVLDVTVDGRPLARSARTVATDKRQATYRLRGLPEGRHTATLTLRSGKIVLDAFTALSGDVDGPVDTTPLRTALDAVGSPDRSDWTADSWAVFSATRSAARAAVDGQRGLDVIGVDQLASRLTAARDGLVREGT
;
A
#
# COMPACT_ATOMS: atom_id res chain seq x y z
N MET A 1 15.50 51.28 -19.52
CA MET A 1 14.67 51.27 -18.29
C MET A 1 13.58 50.23 -18.48
N GLY A 2 13.88 48.98 -18.12
CA GLY A 2 12.98 47.83 -18.31
C GLY A 2 12.52 47.31 -16.96
N MET A 3 11.20 47.32 -16.72
CA MET A 3 10.56 46.74 -15.55
C MET A 3 10.58 45.21 -15.66
N LYS A 4 11.43 44.58 -14.84
CA LYS A 4 11.33 43.16 -14.48
C LYS A 4 10.09 42.99 -13.58
N ARG A 5 9.09 42.24 -14.05
CA ARG A 5 8.11 41.58 -13.17
C ARG A 5 8.58 40.13 -12.99
N GLY A 6 9.16 39.85 -11.82
CA GLY A 6 9.47 38.49 -11.41
C GLY A 6 8.18 37.77 -11.06
N PHE A 7 7.85 36.72 -11.81
CA PHE A 7 6.93 35.69 -11.37
C PHE A 7 7.72 34.73 -10.48
N GLY A 8 7.54 34.88 -9.16
CA GLY A 8 8.00 33.89 -8.20
C GLY A 8 7.16 32.63 -8.36
N GLY A 9 7.79 31.56 -8.85
CA GLY A 9 7.24 30.21 -8.82
C GLY A 9 7.21 29.72 -7.38
N ALA A 10 6.07 29.88 -6.71
CA ALA A 10 5.74 29.05 -5.57
C ALA A 10 5.28 27.70 -6.13
N SER A 11 6.14 26.69 -6.02
CA SER A 11 5.72 25.30 -6.09
C SER A 11 4.64 25.11 -5.04
N LEU A 12 3.37 25.10 -5.45
CA LEU A 12 2.32 24.44 -4.68
C LEU A 12 2.64 22.95 -4.74
N ALA A 13 3.55 22.52 -3.86
CA ALA A 13 3.44 21.19 -3.33
C ALA A 13 2.06 21.13 -2.70
N ALA A 14 1.14 20.36 -3.29
CA ALA A 14 0.08 19.74 -2.53
C ALA A 14 0.75 18.76 -1.56
N ALA A 15 1.51 19.28 -0.60
CA ALA A 15 1.39 18.79 0.74
C ALA A 15 -0.10 18.92 1.04
N THR A 16 -0.85 17.85 0.84
CA THR A 16 -1.64 17.35 1.93
C THR A 16 -0.66 17.12 3.10
N THR A 17 -0.17 18.23 3.70
CA THR A 17 -0.44 18.42 5.11
C THR A 17 -1.87 17.94 5.25
N MET A 18 -2.03 16.72 5.79
CA MET A 18 -3.01 16.54 6.84
C MET A 18 -2.77 17.74 7.75
N ALA A 19 -3.43 18.85 7.43
CA ALA A 19 -3.60 19.90 8.38
C ALA A 19 -4.25 19.13 9.51
N LEU A 20 -3.53 19.00 10.62
CA LEU A 20 -4.16 19.05 11.92
C LEU A 20 -4.97 20.35 11.93
N ALA A 21 -6.10 20.38 11.25
CA ALA A 21 -7.26 21.03 11.78
C ALA A 21 -7.50 20.22 13.06
N ALA A 22 -6.87 20.69 14.14
CA ALA A 22 -7.43 20.59 15.46
C ALA A 22 -8.86 21.11 15.30
N GLY A 23 -9.77 20.19 14.97
CA GLY A 23 -11.19 20.43 15.05
C GLY A 23 -11.38 21.00 16.44
N LEU A 24 -11.91 22.23 16.48
CA LEU A 24 -12.47 22.86 17.67
C LEU A 24 -12.85 21.79 18.66
N THR A 25 -12.25 21.84 19.85
CA THR A 25 -12.52 20.95 20.99
C THR A 25 -14.02 20.82 21.17
N ALA A 26 -14.63 19.86 20.47
CA ALA A 26 -15.92 19.34 20.80
C ALA A 26 -15.70 18.68 22.14
N ALA A 27 -16.41 19.15 23.17
CA ALA A 27 -16.43 18.49 24.46
C ALA A 27 -16.52 16.98 24.22
N ALA A 28 -15.65 16.20 24.88
CA ALA A 28 -15.67 14.75 24.76
C ALA A 28 -17.13 14.28 24.86
N PRO A 29 -17.67 13.59 23.84
CA PRO A 29 -19.06 13.15 23.88
C PRO A 29 -19.25 12.35 25.17
N ALA A 30 -20.37 12.59 25.85
CA ALA A 30 -20.66 11.92 27.12
C ALA A 30 -20.48 10.40 26.94
N ALA A 31 -19.62 9.81 27.76
CA ALA A 31 -19.35 8.37 27.70
C ALA A 31 -20.66 7.62 27.94
N HIS A 32 -21.01 6.68 27.05
CA HIS A 32 -22.21 5.87 27.25
C HIS A 32 -21.96 4.86 28.38
N SER A 33 -22.99 4.62 29.21
CA SER A 33 -22.92 3.62 30.27
C SER A 33 -22.77 2.22 29.65
N ALA A 34 -21.93 1.37 30.26
CA ALA A 34 -21.82 -0.04 29.89
C ALA A 34 -23.05 -0.86 30.33
N ASP A 35 -23.82 -0.32 31.28
CA ASP A 35 -24.91 -1.03 31.95
C ASP A 35 -26.23 -1.01 31.17
N ASP A 36 -26.39 -0.09 30.21
CA ASP A 36 -27.59 -0.02 29.37
C ASP A 36 -27.45 -0.94 28.14
N PRO A 37 -28.27 -2.00 28.02
CA PRO A 37 -28.22 -2.89 26.87
C PRO A 37 -28.69 -2.17 25.60
N VAL A 38 -27.99 -2.41 24.49
CA VAL A 38 -28.40 -1.95 23.17
C VAL A 38 -29.53 -2.85 22.68
N GLN A 39 -30.73 -2.29 22.54
CA GLN A 39 -31.87 -3.02 22.00
C GLN A 39 -31.93 -2.85 20.48
N VAL A 40 -32.04 -3.96 19.76
CA VAL A 40 -32.20 -4.01 18.30
C VAL A 40 -33.42 -4.83 17.98
N VAL A 41 -34.43 -4.22 17.37
CA VAL A 41 -35.59 -4.94 16.83
C VAL A 41 -35.42 -5.03 15.32
N VAL A 42 -35.42 -6.25 14.79
CA VAL A 42 -35.39 -6.53 13.36
C VAL A 42 -36.80 -6.92 12.96
N ASP A 43 -37.57 -5.93 12.48
CA ASP A 43 -38.94 -6.12 12.01
C ASP A 43 -38.96 -6.46 10.52
N GLY A 44 -39.57 -7.59 10.16
CA GLY A 44 -39.78 -7.99 8.77
C GLY A 44 -40.65 -7.02 7.97
N HIS A 45 -41.41 -6.12 8.59
CA HIS A 45 -42.11 -5.03 7.90
C HIS A 45 -41.16 -3.94 7.39
N ASP A 46 -40.00 -3.76 8.00
CA ASP A 46 -38.98 -2.78 7.59
C ASP A 46 -38.07 -3.31 6.47
N VAL A 47 -38.21 -4.60 6.11
CA VAL A 47 -37.47 -5.20 4.99
C VAL A 47 -38.08 -4.73 3.66
N ARG A 48 -37.52 -3.65 3.11
CA ARG A 48 -37.92 -3.01 1.84
C ARG A 48 -37.46 -3.82 0.61
N ALA A 49 -38.12 -4.95 0.35
CA ALA A 49 -37.77 -5.86 -0.74
C ALA A 49 -37.88 -5.24 -2.14
N ASP A 50 -38.67 -4.17 -2.30
CA ASP A 50 -38.86 -3.40 -3.52
C ASP A 50 -37.75 -2.36 -3.80
N ASN A 51 -36.96 -2.00 -2.79
CA ASN A 51 -35.79 -1.13 -2.96
C ASN A 51 -34.61 -1.97 -3.51
N VAL A 52 -34.32 -1.85 -4.81
CA VAL A 52 -33.40 -2.75 -5.54
C VAL A 52 -32.02 -2.14 -5.80
N ASN A 53 -31.84 -0.85 -5.56
CA ASN A 53 -30.61 -0.11 -5.81
C ASN A 53 -29.97 0.35 -4.50
N GLY A 54 -30.68 1.16 -3.71
CA GLY A 54 -30.10 1.92 -2.61
C GLY A 54 -29.78 1.07 -1.38
N LEU A 55 -30.75 0.30 -0.91
CA LEU A 55 -30.68 -0.50 0.32
C LEU A 55 -30.18 -1.94 0.07
N THR A 56 -29.93 -2.34 -1.17
CA THR A 56 -29.22 -3.60 -1.42
C THR A 56 -27.76 -3.46 -1.02
N TYR A 57 -27.25 -4.35 -0.17
CA TYR A 57 -25.85 -4.29 0.26
C TYR A 57 -24.92 -4.83 -0.84
N LYS A 58 -24.16 -3.94 -1.49
CA LYS A 58 -23.27 -4.28 -2.62
C LYS A 58 -22.02 -5.05 -2.16
N GLY A 59 -21.64 -4.89 -0.91
CA GLY A 59 -20.41 -5.42 -0.36
C GLY A 59 -19.24 -4.45 -0.59
N LEU A 60 -18.06 -5.00 -0.80
CA LEU A 60 -16.82 -4.22 -0.84
C LEU A 60 -16.25 -4.15 -2.26
N GLY A 61 -15.54 -3.07 -2.54
CA GLY A 61 -14.83 -2.83 -3.78
C GLY A 61 -13.37 -2.54 -3.53
N LEU A 62 -12.56 -2.60 -4.59
CA LEU A 62 -11.21 -2.07 -4.58
C LEU A 62 -10.99 -1.13 -5.75
N LEU A 63 -10.03 -0.24 -5.59
CA LEU A 63 -9.62 0.72 -6.60
C LEU A 63 -8.15 0.46 -6.99
N SER A 64 -7.95 0.09 -8.25
CA SER A 64 -6.62 -0.03 -8.88
C SER A 64 -6.25 1.31 -9.49
N CYS A 65 -5.43 2.08 -8.78
CA CYS A 65 -5.03 3.44 -9.15
C CYS A 65 -3.69 3.83 -8.52
N ASN A 66 -3.18 5.01 -8.89
CA ASN A 66 -2.00 5.68 -8.36
C ASN A 66 -0.77 4.76 -8.21
N SER A 67 -0.56 3.82 -9.15
CA SER A 67 0.51 2.80 -9.14
C SER A 67 0.40 1.77 -8.01
N THR A 68 -0.71 1.73 -7.26
CA THR A 68 -0.85 0.84 -6.09
C THR A 68 -0.93 -0.64 -6.44
N SER A 69 -1.23 -0.98 -7.71
CA SER A 69 -1.31 -2.36 -8.21
C SER A 69 -0.18 -2.74 -9.18
N ASN A 70 0.89 -1.94 -9.28
CA ASN A 70 1.91 -2.06 -10.32
C ASN A 70 2.64 -3.44 -10.31
N LEU A 71 3.18 -3.85 -9.16
CA LEU A 71 3.90 -5.13 -9.00
C LEU A 71 2.99 -6.36 -9.11
N LEU A 72 1.67 -6.18 -9.20
CA LEU A 72 0.73 -7.29 -9.19
C LEU A 72 0.87 -8.17 -10.44
N MET A 73 1.22 -7.60 -11.59
CA MET A 73 1.46 -8.36 -12.82
C MET A 73 2.78 -9.14 -12.76
N ASP A 74 3.77 -8.68 -11.99
CA ASP A 74 4.97 -9.46 -11.70
C ASP A 74 4.64 -10.70 -10.87
N TYR A 75 3.82 -10.59 -9.82
CA TYR A 75 3.35 -11.77 -9.08
C TYR A 75 2.64 -12.77 -9.98
N LYS A 76 1.87 -12.27 -10.96
CA LYS A 76 1.14 -13.11 -11.89
C LYS A 76 2.06 -13.91 -12.80
N ALA A 77 3.16 -13.31 -13.26
CA ALA A 77 4.16 -13.97 -14.10
C ALA A 77 5.09 -14.89 -13.29
N GLU A 78 5.67 -14.36 -12.21
CA GLU A 78 6.74 -15.02 -11.45
C GLU A 78 6.22 -16.04 -10.43
N HIS A 79 5.06 -15.76 -9.81
CA HIS A 79 4.43 -16.61 -8.80
C HIS A 79 2.94 -16.85 -9.08
N PRO A 80 2.57 -17.42 -10.24
CA PRO A 80 1.18 -17.52 -10.69
C PRO A 80 0.28 -18.21 -9.67
N LYS A 81 0.79 -19.21 -8.93
CA LYS A 81 0.01 -19.91 -7.88
C LYS A 81 -0.39 -18.96 -6.75
N ARG A 82 0.49 -18.04 -6.35
CA ARG A 82 0.23 -17.02 -5.31
C ARG A 82 -0.73 -15.95 -5.81
N TYR A 83 -0.52 -15.45 -7.03
CA TYR A 83 -1.46 -14.51 -7.67
C TYR A 83 -2.89 -15.09 -7.76
N TRP A 84 -3.04 -16.30 -8.28
CA TRP A 84 -4.37 -16.93 -8.39
C TRP A 84 -4.95 -17.38 -7.04
N GLN A 85 -4.13 -17.53 -6.00
CA GLN A 85 -4.62 -17.66 -4.62
C GLN A 85 -5.19 -16.33 -4.13
N LEU A 86 -4.51 -15.20 -4.33
CA LEU A 86 -5.02 -13.86 -4.05
C LEU A 86 -6.35 -13.59 -4.75
N VAL A 87 -6.46 -13.86 -6.05
CA VAL A 87 -7.71 -13.70 -6.80
C VAL A 87 -8.85 -14.51 -6.18
N ARG A 88 -8.61 -15.75 -5.77
CA ARG A 88 -9.63 -16.58 -5.11
C ARG A 88 -9.98 -16.11 -3.70
N VAL A 89 -9.02 -15.58 -2.94
CA VAL A 89 -9.27 -15.07 -1.58
C VAL A 89 -10.14 -13.81 -1.62
N LEU A 90 -9.86 -12.89 -2.56
CA LEU A 90 -10.60 -11.63 -2.63
C LEU A 90 -11.94 -11.77 -3.37
N PHE A 91 -11.96 -12.51 -4.49
CA PHE A 91 -13.11 -12.53 -5.39
C PHE A 91 -13.82 -13.89 -5.44
N GLY A 92 -13.25 -14.96 -4.91
CA GLY A 92 -13.82 -16.30 -5.04
C GLY A 92 -14.93 -16.61 -4.03
N GLY A 93 -15.73 -17.63 -4.35
CA GLY A 93 -16.71 -18.22 -3.44
C GLY A 93 -18.14 -17.71 -3.63
N ARG A 94 -19.06 -18.23 -2.81
CA ARG A 94 -20.48 -17.84 -2.86
C ARG A 94 -20.73 -16.44 -2.31
N ASN A 95 -19.91 -16.04 -1.34
CA ASN A 95 -19.90 -14.73 -0.70
C ASN A 95 -18.50 -14.14 -0.88
N PRO A 96 -18.16 -13.62 -2.06
CA PRO A 96 -16.85 -13.00 -2.29
C PRO A 96 -16.65 -11.80 -1.37
N LEU A 97 -15.40 -11.53 -0.99
CA LEU A 97 -15.07 -10.37 -0.17
C LEU A 97 -15.19 -9.08 -0.99
N ILE A 98 -14.66 -9.09 -2.21
CA ILE A 98 -14.69 -7.98 -3.16
C ILE A 98 -15.62 -8.32 -4.33
N ASN A 99 -16.58 -7.45 -4.60
CA ASN A 99 -17.54 -7.56 -5.71
C ASN A 99 -17.32 -6.52 -6.82
N HIS A 100 -16.35 -5.61 -6.66
CA HIS A 100 -16.15 -4.50 -7.57
C HIS A 100 -14.66 -4.16 -7.73
N VAL A 101 -14.21 -4.01 -8.96
CA VAL A 101 -12.92 -3.42 -9.31
C VAL A 101 -13.16 -2.08 -10.01
N LYS A 102 -12.79 -0.99 -9.35
CA LYS A 102 -12.74 0.37 -9.90
C LYS A 102 -11.31 0.63 -10.42
N ILE A 103 -11.16 1.27 -11.58
CA ILE A 103 -9.88 1.40 -12.27
C ILE A 103 -9.63 2.88 -12.63
N GLU A 104 -8.42 3.36 -12.38
CA GLU A 104 -7.97 4.66 -12.89
C GLU A 104 -7.70 4.59 -14.40
N MET A 105 -8.25 5.56 -15.13
CA MET A 105 -7.84 5.94 -16.47
C MET A 105 -6.55 6.76 -16.36
N GLY A 106 -5.41 6.06 -16.46
CA GLY A 106 -4.08 6.62 -16.21
C GLY A 106 -3.61 7.65 -17.24
N SER A 107 -2.57 8.41 -16.90
CA SER A 107 -2.01 9.45 -17.77
C SER A 107 -0.48 9.53 -17.73
N ASP A 108 0.21 8.46 -17.30
CA ASP A 108 1.66 8.38 -17.09
C ASP A 108 2.22 9.44 -16.11
N THR A 109 1.37 10.01 -15.27
CA THR A 109 1.77 11.03 -14.30
C THR A 109 1.34 10.66 -12.90
N ASN A 110 2.04 11.20 -11.90
CA ASN A 110 1.74 10.89 -10.52
C ASN A 110 0.40 11.50 -10.09
N THR A 111 -0.54 10.64 -9.69
CA THR A 111 -1.86 11.02 -9.21
C THR A 111 -2.07 10.76 -7.72
N SER A 112 -1.04 10.24 -7.01
CA SER A 112 -0.94 10.20 -5.53
C SER A 112 0.39 9.54 -5.10
N THR A 113 0.51 8.22 -5.28
CA THR A 113 1.63 7.38 -4.79
C THR A 113 2.59 6.94 -5.90
N GLY A 114 2.21 7.20 -7.16
CA GLY A 114 2.91 6.87 -8.38
C GLY A 114 2.01 7.15 -9.58
N SER A 115 2.46 6.78 -10.77
CA SER A 115 1.70 6.95 -12.01
C SER A 115 1.01 5.66 -12.45
N ASP A 116 -0.25 5.77 -12.88
CA ASP A 116 -0.89 4.75 -13.71
C ASP A 116 -0.66 5.06 -15.19
N PRO A 117 -0.38 4.04 -16.02
CA PRO A 117 0.00 4.24 -17.42
C PRO A 117 -1.19 4.70 -18.25
N ALA A 118 -0.93 5.58 -19.21
CA ALA A 118 -1.94 6.01 -20.15
C ALA A 118 -2.28 4.88 -21.14
N THR A 119 -3.57 4.64 -21.33
CA THR A 119 -4.04 3.75 -22.39
C THR A 119 -3.88 4.38 -23.77
N MET A 120 -3.83 5.72 -23.84
CA MET A 120 -3.54 6.52 -25.05
C MET A 120 -2.78 7.81 -24.65
N ARG A 121 -1.55 7.97 -25.13
CA ARG A 121 -0.69 9.15 -24.91
C ARG A 121 -0.87 10.23 -25.96
N THR A 122 -1.33 9.83 -27.15
CA THR A 122 -1.70 10.76 -28.24
C THR A 122 -3.08 10.39 -28.80
N ALA A 123 -3.68 11.32 -29.54
CA ALA A 123 -5.01 11.11 -30.13
C ALA A 123 -5.04 9.96 -31.16
N ASP A 124 -3.91 9.66 -31.81
CA ASP A 124 -3.83 8.66 -32.89
C ASP A 124 -3.31 7.30 -32.42
N GLU A 125 -2.69 7.24 -31.24
CA GLU A 125 -2.25 5.99 -30.62
C GLU A 125 -3.45 5.06 -30.40
N LEU A 126 -3.29 3.77 -30.68
CA LEU A 126 -4.33 2.77 -30.37
C LEU A 126 -4.41 2.57 -28.86
N ALA A 127 -5.63 2.46 -28.33
CA ALA A 127 -5.82 2.18 -26.92
C ALA A 127 -5.18 0.85 -26.51
N ASP A 128 -4.48 0.83 -25.38
CA ASP A 128 -3.95 -0.41 -24.79
C ASP A 128 -4.27 -0.52 -23.29
N ALA A 129 -5.40 -1.16 -22.99
CA ALA A 129 -5.84 -1.48 -21.64
C ALA A 129 -4.96 -2.52 -20.94
N SER A 130 -4.04 -3.21 -21.64
CA SER A 130 -3.11 -4.16 -21.00
C SER A 130 -2.00 -3.47 -20.22
N ARG A 131 -1.78 -2.16 -20.43
CA ARG A 131 -0.84 -1.34 -19.66
C ARG A 131 -1.29 -1.19 -18.21
N SER A 132 -2.59 -0.98 -17.95
CA SER A 132 -3.08 -0.82 -16.59
C SER A 132 -3.40 -2.18 -15.95
N PRO A 133 -2.81 -2.50 -14.78
CA PRO A 133 -3.04 -3.79 -14.11
C PRO A 133 -4.50 -4.01 -13.70
N GLY A 134 -5.28 -2.93 -13.55
CA GLY A 134 -6.68 -2.98 -13.12
C GLY A 134 -7.59 -3.73 -14.09
N PHE A 135 -7.44 -3.52 -15.40
CA PHE A 135 -8.28 -4.21 -16.39
C PHE A 135 -8.03 -5.71 -16.40
N GLN A 136 -6.76 -6.10 -16.31
CA GLN A 136 -6.41 -7.52 -16.28
C GLN A 136 -6.82 -8.18 -14.95
N LEU A 137 -6.69 -7.48 -13.82
CA LEU A 137 -7.20 -7.96 -12.52
C LEU A 137 -8.71 -8.21 -12.58
N ALA A 138 -9.48 -7.30 -13.18
CA ALA A 138 -10.91 -7.47 -13.35
C ALA A 138 -11.26 -8.69 -14.23
N ALA A 139 -10.52 -8.88 -15.33
CA ALA A 139 -10.67 -10.06 -16.19
C ALA A 139 -10.43 -11.36 -15.43
N ASP A 140 -9.37 -11.41 -14.62
CA ASP A 140 -9.00 -12.58 -13.83
C ASP A 140 -9.99 -12.82 -12.68
N ALA A 141 -10.44 -11.76 -12.00
CA ALA A 141 -11.44 -11.83 -10.93
C ALA A 141 -12.78 -12.38 -11.44
N ARG A 142 -13.20 -12.02 -12.66
CA ARG A 142 -14.41 -12.56 -13.29
C ARG A 142 -14.38 -14.08 -13.49
N THR A 143 -13.20 -14.69 -13.55
CA THR A 143 -13.07 -16.16 -13.64
C THR A 143 -13.52 -16.91 -12.39
N VAL A 144 -13.56 -16.22 -11.25
CA VAL A 144 -14.01 -16.77 -9.97
C VAL A 144 -15.25 -16.05 -9.42
N ASN A 145 -15.58 -14.87 -9.96
CA ASN A 145 -16.79 -14.09 -9.69
C ASN A 145 -17.42 -13.54 -10.99
N PRO A 146 -18.27 -14.32 -11.68
CA PRO A 146 -18.97 -13.84 -12.87
C PRO A 146 -19.91 -12.64 -12.62
N GLY A 147 -20.24 -12.36 -11.36
CA GLY A 147 -21.07 -11.21 -10.96
C GLY A 147 -20.28 -9.95 -10.62
N LEU A 148 -18.95 -9.98 -10.72
CA LEU A 148 -18.07 -8.84 -10.44
C LEU A 148 -18.48 -7.62 -11.26
N LYS A 149 -18.52 -6.45 -10.64
CA LYS A 149 -18.68 -5.16 -11.32
C LYS A 149 -17.33 -4.54 -11.63
N VAL A 150 -17.28 -3.80 -12.74
CA VAL A 150 -16.10 -3.01 -13.13
C VAL A 150 -16.51 -1.57 -13.36
N SER A 151 -15.75 -0.63 -12.82
CA SER A 151 -15.93 0.79 -13.14
C SER A 151 -14.63 1.49 -13.44
N ILE A 152 -14.71 2.61 -14.16
CA ILE A 152 -13.55 3.42 -14.52
C ILE A 152 -13.80 4.91 -14.21
N LEU A 153 -12.73 5.63 -13.90
CA LEU A 153 -12.74 7.07 -13.62
C LEU A 153 -11.38 7.69 -13.95
N ARG A 154 -11.26 9.01 -13.94
CA ARG A 154 -9.98 9.71 -14.12
C ARG A 154 -9.61 10.61 -12.94
N TRP A 155 -8.34 10.62 -12.53
CA TRP A 155 -7.78 11.68 -11.66
C TRP A 155 -7.41 12.92 -12.48
N VAL A 156 -6.75 12.67 -13.61
CA VAL A 156 -6.30 13.67 -14.58
C VAL A 156 -6.47 13.08 -15.97
N MET A 157 -6.02 13.77 -17.02
CA MET A 157 -6.16 13.30 -18.40
C MET A 157 -4.84 13.41 -19.17
N PRO A 158 -4.59 12.55 -20.17
CA PRO A 158 -3.44 12.69 -21.07
C PRO A 158 -3.36 14.08 -21.71
N GLN A 159 -2.17 14.56 -22.06
CA GLN A 159 -1.97 15.95 -22.51
C GLN A 159 -2.81 16.32 -23.74
N TRP A 160 -3.02 15.40 -24.68
CA TRP A 160 -3.82 15.66 -25.88
C TRP A 160 -5.29 15.94 -25.54
N VAL A 161 -5.88 15.19 -24.60
CA VAL A 161 -7.22 15.46 -24.06
C VAL A 161 -7.23 16.76 -23.28
N GLN A 162 -6.24 16.96 -22.40
CA GLN A 162 -6.17 18.15 -21.55
C GLN A 162 -6.09 19.45 -22.34
N THR A 163 -5.34 19.43 -23.43
CA THR A 163 -5.15 20.60 -24.29
C THR A 163 -6.47 21.06 -24.89
N GLU A 164 -7.30 20.15 -25.38
CA GLU A 164 -8.63 20.49 -25.92
C GLU A 164 -9.63 20.78 -24.79
N TRP A 165 -9.56 20.06 -23.68
CA TRP A 165 -10.42 20.29 -22.51
C TRP A 165 -10.27 21.71 -21.97
N ASN A 166 -9.03 22.18 -21.82
CA ASN A 166 -8.73 23.52 -21.36
C ASN A 166 -9.18 24.63 -22.34
N LYS A 167 -9.38 24.32 -23.63
CA LYS A 167 -9.96 25.24 -24.61
C LYS A 167 -11.49 25.28 -24.56
N GLY A 168 -12.13 24.35 -23.83
CA GLY A 168 -13.57 24.15 -23.82
C GLY A 168 -14.10 23.34 -25.01
N THR A 169 -13.22 22.65 -25.75
CA THR A 169 -13.56 21.82 -26.92
C THR A 169 -13.32 20.33 -26.69
N GLY A 170 -12.70 19.94 -25.56
CA GLY A 170 -12.21 18.58 -25.28
C GLY A 170 -13.24 17.49 -24.98
N THR A 171 -14.53 17.77 -25.18
CA THR A 171 -15.64 16.86 -24.85
C THR A 171 -15.56 15.57 -25.67
N ASP A 172 -15.27 15.70 -26.97
CA ASP A 172 -15.16 14.57 -27.89
C ASP A 172 -13.86 13.79 -27.66
N GLU A 173 -12.75 14.47 -27.35
CA GLU A 173 -11.46 13.86 -27.02
C GLU A 173 -11.54 13.02 -25.75
N MET A 174 -12.22 13.54 -24.72
CA MET A 174 -12.47 12.80 -23.47
C MET A 174 -13.31 11.55 -23.73
N TYR A 175 -14.38 11.69 -24.51
CA TYR A 175 -15.26 10.58 -24.86
C TYR A 175 -14.52 9.52 -25.69
N LYS A 176 -13.73 9.94 -26.69
CA LYS A 176 -12.87 9.06 -27.49
C LYS A 176 -11.94 8.25 -26.60
N TRP A 177 -11.19 8.90 -25.70
CA TRP A 177 -10.25 8.21 -24.82
C TRP A 177 -10.91 7.10 -23.98
N TYR A 178 -12.06 7.39 -23.37
CA TYR A 178 -12.82 6.40 -22.62
C TYR A 178 -13.34 5.27 -23.52
N LYS A 179 -13.99 5.62 -24.64
CA LYS A 179 -14.59 4.65 -25.55
C LYS A 179 -13.57 3.68 -26.11
N GLU A 180 -12.45 4.17 -26.66
CA GLU A 180 -11.42 3.32 -27.25
C GLU A 180 -10.83 2.37 -26.20
N THR A 181 -10.60 2.88 -24.98
CA THR A 181 -10.10 2.06 -23.86
C THR A 181 -11.09 0.97 -23.44
N ILE A 182 -12.38 1.30 -23.31
CA ILE A 182 -13.43 0.34 -22.95
C ILE A 182 -13.54 -0.76 -24.02
N LEU A 183 -13.52 -0.38 -25.30
CA LEU A 183 -13.65 -1.34 -26.40
C LEU A 183 -12.39 -2.21 -26.55
N ASP A 184 -11.21 -1.67 -26.30
CA ASP A 184 -9.97 -2.45 -26.25
C ASP A 184 -9.99 -3.48 -25.09
N ALA A 185 -10.46 -3.09 -23.90
CA ALA A 185 -10.65 -4.03 -22.79
C ALA A 185 -11.68 -5.12 -23.14
N TYR A 186 -12.77 -4.75 -23.82
CA TYR A 186 -13.78 -5.70 -24.28
C TYR A 186 -13.22 -6.67 -25.34
N GLU A 187 -12.42 -6.19 -26.29
CA GLU A 187 -11.75 -7.04 -27.29
C GLU A 187 -10.80 -8.04 -26.61
N LYS A 188 -9.94 -7.56 -25.71
CA LYS A 188 -8.89 -8.37 -25.08
C LYS A 188 -9.43 -9.38 -24.07
N TYR A 189 -10.40 -8.96 -23.25
CA TYR A 189 -10.84 -9.71 -22.06
C TYR A 189 -12.29 -10.19 -22.15
N GLY A 190 -13.10 -9.65 -23.07
CA GLY A 190 -14.47 -10.07 -23.32
C GLY A 190 -15.53 -9.47 -22.38
N TYR A 191 -15.14 -8.68 -21.38
CA TYR A 191 -16.09 -8.02 -20.47
C TYR A 191 -16.27 -6.54 -20.84
N MET A 192 -17.49 -6.03 -20.64
CA MET A 192 -17.78 -4.60 -20.74
C MET A 192 -17.68 -3.98 -19.34
N VAL A 193 -17.17 -2.75 -19.25
CA VAL A 193 -17.22 -1.97 -18.00
C VAL A 193 -18.69 -1.78 -17.60
N ASP A 194 -19.02 -1.88 -16.32
CA ASP A 194 -20.40 -1.74 -15.84
C ASP A 194 -20.76 -0.26 -15.56
N TYR A 195 -19.80 0.53 -15.04
CA TYR A 195 -20.01 1.94 -14.70
C TYR A 195 -18.87 2.85 -15.16
N VAL A 196 -19.21 4.09 -15.51
CA VAL A 196 -18.25 5.16 -15.80
C VAL A 196 -18.54 6.36 -14.89
N ASP A 197 -17.51 6.90 -14.24
CA ASP A 197 -17.53 8.29 -13.81
C ASP A 197 -16.82 9.13 -14.88
N PRO A 198 -17.58 9.95 -15.65
CA PRO A 198 -16.98 10.82 -16.66
C PRO A 198 -16.33 12.07 -16.06
N ASP A 199 -16.66 12.43 -14.82
CA ASP A 199 -16.10 13.59 -14.14
C ASP A 199 -14.70 13.28 -13.57
N THR A 200 -14.11 14.28 -12.93
CA THR A 200 -12.78 14.20 -12.31
C THR A 200 -12.92 13.69 -10.88
N ASN A 201 -12.10 12.71 -10.50
CA ASN A 201 -11.97 12.25 -9.12
C ASN A 201 -11.73 13.42 -8.17
N GLU A 202 -12.32 13.39 -6.98
CA GLU A 202 -12.18 14.40 -5.94
C GLU A 202 -12.58 15.82 -6.39
N THR A 203 -13.46 15.95 -7.39
CA THR A 203 -13.96 17.26 -7.80
C THR A 203 -14.69 17.96 -6.65
N THR A 204 -14.61 19.29 -6.63
CA THR A 204 -15.39 20.15 -5.73
C THR A 204 -16.58 20.80 -6.42
N LYS A 205 -16.66 20.65 -7.74
CA LYS A 205 -17.67 21.27 -8.62
C LYS A 205 -18.05 20.27 -9.71
N PRO A 206 -19.00 19.35 -9.43
CA PRO A 206 -19.43 18.37 -10.40
C PRO A 206 -19.86 19.01 -11.72
N ASP A 207 -19.37 18.52 -12.85
CA ASP A 207 -19.75 19.01 -14.18
C ASP A 207 -21.04 18.34 -14.65
N ILE A 208 -22.16 18.82 -14.11
CA ILE A 208 -23.52 18.31 -14.39
C ILE A 208 -23.83 18.30 -15.88
N SER A 209 -23.41 19.35 -16.60
CA SER A 209 -23.65 19.47 -18.04
C SER A 209 -22.89 18.39 -18.82
N PHE A 210 -21.63 18.16 -18.46
CA PHE A 210 -20.82 17.12 -19.08
C PHE A 210 -21.34 15.71 -18.74
N VAL A 211 -21.75 15.45 -17.49
CA VAL A 211 -22.33 14.15 -17.10
C VAL A 211 -23.57 13.81 -17.95
N LYS A 212 -24.48 14.78 -18.13
CA LYS A 212 -25.66 14.62 -18.99
C LYS A 212 -25.28 14.40 -20.45
N TRP A 213 -24.36 15.22 -20.96
CA TRP A 213 -23.85 15.09 -22.32
C TRP A 213 -23.24 13.70 -22.55
N TYR A 214 -22.41 13.22 -21.62
CA TYR A 214 -21.71 11.94 -21.72
C TYR A 214 -22.72 10.79 -21.75
N LYS A 215 -23.73 10.81 -20.87
CA LYS A 215 -24.80 9.79 -20.91
C LYS A 215 -25.56 9.79 -22.24
N ASN A 216 -25.85 10.97 -22.78
CA ASN A 216 -26.51 11.10 -24.07
C ASN A 216 -25.62 10.58 -25.22
N ALA A 217 -24.34 10.94 -25.25
CA ALA A 217 -23.36 10.44 -26.22
C ALA A 217 -23.25 8.91 -26.15
N LEU A 218 -23.08 8.37 -24.93
CA LEU A 218 -22.99 6.94 -24.67
C LEU A 218 -24.23 6.17 -25.16
N THR A 219 -25.43 6.70 -24.93
CA THR A 219 -26.68 6.02 -25.30
C THR A 219 -26.95 6.05 -26.80
N ASN A 220 -26.51 7.11 -27.49
CA ASN A 220 -26.79 7.33 -28.92
C ASN A 220 -25.61 6.99 -29.83
N ASP A 221 -24.50 6.51 -29.29
CA ASP A 221 -23.33 6.14 -30.07
C ASP A 221 -23.68 5.02 -31.06
N THR A 222 -23.26 5.17 -32.31
CA THR A 222 -23.48 4.16 -33.35
C THR A 222 -22.18 3.70 -33.99
N ASP A 223 -21.07 4.32 -33.63
CA ASP A 223 -19.78 4.06 -34.22
C ASP A 223 -19.09 2.91 -33.48
N PHE A 224 -19.34 1.69 -33.92
CA PHE A 224 -18.65 0.49 -33.41
C PHE A 224 -17.88 -0.24 -34.52
N ALA A 225 -17.91 0.31 -35.73
CA ALA A 225 -17.32 -0.30 -36.92
C ALA A 225 -15.90 0.22 -37.22
N ASP A 226 -15.41 1.20 -36.47
CA ASP A 226 -14.04 1.69 -36.59
C ASP A 226 -13.04 0.52 -36.45
N PRO A 227 -12.16 0.28 -37.45
CA PRO A 227 -11.13 -0.74 -37.38
C PRO A 227 -10.19 -0.62 -36.17
N ARG A 228 -10.06 0.58 -35.57
CA ARG A 228 -9.26 0.82 -34.36
C ARG A 228 -9.70 -0.05 -33.18
N TYR A 229 -10.97 -0.46 -33.12
CA TYR A 229 -11.49 -1.27 -32.01
C TYR A 229 -11.18 -2.76 -32.13
N GLY A 230 -10.67 -3.23 -33.28
CA GLY A 230 -10.34 -4.64 -33.48
C GLY A 230 -11.54 -5.61 -33.45
N LEU A 231 -12.78 -5.11 -33.50
CA LEU A 231 -13.99 -5.92 -33.36
C LEU A 231 -14.46 -6.53 -34.69
N THR A 232 -14.73 -7.84 -34.69
CA THR A 232 -15.42 -8.51 -35.80
C THR A 232 -16.87 -8.02 -35.94
N PRO A 233 -17.52 -8.13 -37.12
CA PRO A 233 -18.91 -7.68 -37.30
C PRO A 233 -19.91 -8.26 -36.29
N ARG A 234 -19.70 -9.51 -35.82
CA ARG A 234 -20.51 -10.12 -34.77
C ARG A 234 -20.27 -9.49 -33.40
N GLN A 235 -19.02 -9.16 -33.08
CA GLN A 235 -18.67 -8.49 -31.83
C GLN A 235 -19.19 -7.06 -31.78
N GLN A 236 -19.23 -6.34 -32.91
CA GLN A 236 -19.69 -4.96 -32.99
C GLN A 236 -21.12 -4.79 -32.45
N GLN A 237 -22.06 -5.66 -32.84
CA GLN A 237 -23.45 -5.58 -32.37
C GLN A 237 -23.57 -5.89 -30.87
N ALA A 238 -22.82 -6.88 -30.38
CA ALA A 238 -22.80 -7.25 -28.97
C ALA A 238 -22.15 -6.16 -28.11
N ALA A 239 -21.04 -5.58 -28.59
CA ALA A 239 -20.35 -4.47 -27.97
C ALA A 239 -21.24 -3.23 -27.90
N ALA A 240 -21.91 -2.85 -28.99
CA ALA A 240 -22.83 -1.71 -29.00
C ALA A 240 -23.93 -1.85 -27.94
N LYS A 241 -24.61 -3.01 -27.90
CA LYS A 241 -25.64 -3.30 -26.91
C LYS A 241 -25.11 -3.23 -25.48
N ALA A 242 -23.93 -3.81 -25.22
CA ALA A 242 -23.32 -3.80 -23.90
C ALA A 242 -22.87 -2.38 -23.49
N TYR A 243 -22.28 -1.64 -24.43
CA TYR A 243 -21.77 -0.29 -24.24
C TYR A 243 -22.89 0.71 -23.93
N HIS A 244 -24.02 0.63 -24.63
CA HIS A 244 -25.22 1.44 -24.32
C HIS A 244 -25.81 1.14 -22.94
N GLY A 245 -25.51 -0.04 -22.37
CA GLY A 245 -25.93 -0.46 -21.04
C GLY A 245 -25.01 0.04 -19.91
N ILE A 246 -23.91 0.73 -20.22
CA ILE A 246 -23.01 1.30 -19.21
C ILE A 246 -23.77 2.33 -18.37
N LYS A 247 -23.58 2.20 -17.06
CA LYS A 247 -24.17 3.07 -16.06
C LYS A 247 -23.26 4.25 -15.72
N ILE A 248 -23.84 5.31 -15.17
CA ILE A 248 -23.09 6.50 -14.75
C ILE A 248 -22.99 6.54 -13.23
N VAL A 249 -21.77 6.72 -12.74
CA VAL A 249 -21.48 7.14 -11.37
C VAL A 249 -21.23 8.64 -11.41
N ALA A 250 -21.77 9.37 -10.44
CA ALA A 250 -21.43 10.78 -10.26
C ALA A 250 -21.24 11.08 -8.77
N SER A 251 -20.24 11.84 -8.36
CA SER A 251 -19.18 12.48 -9.15
C SER A 251 -17.85 12.34 -8.44
N ASP A 252 -17.74 11.30 -7.61
CA ASP A 252 -16.55 11.01 -6.80
C ASP A 252 -16.00 12.25 -6.09
N GLU A 253 -16.91 13.09 -5.56
CA GLU A 253 -16.52 14.31 -4.87
C GLU A 253 -15.75 13.98 -3.60
N ASN A 254 -14.75 14.80 -3.25
CA ASN A 254 -14.02 14.59 -2.01
C ASN A 254 -14.93 14.89 -0.79
N THR A 255 -15.23 16.17 -0.50
CA THR A 255 -16.02 16.55 0.69
C THR A 255 -17.23 17.45 0.42
N THR A 256 -17.41 17.98 -0.79
CA THR A 256 -18.43 19.00 -1.11
C THR A 256 -19.85 18.45 -1.21
N LYS A 257 -20.02 17.20 -1.68
CA LYS A 257 -21.30 16.48 -1.76
C LYS A 257 -22.41 17.30 -2.45
N ASN A 258 -22.07 18.00 -3.53
CA ASN A 258 -22.99 18.85 -4.30
C ASN A 258 -23.88 18.05 -5.26
N ILE A 259 -23.48 16.84 -5.69
CA ILE A 259 -24.25 16.04 -6.65
C ILE A 259 -25.58 15.54 -6.08
N GLY A 260 -25.60 15.16 -4.79
CA GLY A 260 -26.80 14.67 -4.11
C GLY A 260 -27.96 15.66 -4.17
N PRO A 261 -27.80 16.91 -3.71
CA PRO A 261 -28.82 17.94 -3.86
C PRO A 261 -29.25 18.19 -5.31
N ALA A 262 -28.31 18.22 -6.26
CA ALA A 262 -28.61 18.50 -7.65
C ALA A 262 -29.55 17.45 -8.25
N LEU A 263 -29.29 16.16 -8.00
CA LEU A 263 -30.13 15.05 -8.44
C LEU A 263 -31.57 15.11 -7.95
N LEU A 264 -31.81 15.67 -6.76
CA LEU A 264 -33.16 15.79 -6.22
C LEU A 264 -33.98 16.92 -6.85
N THR A 265 -33.34 17.78 -7.64
CA THR A 265 -33.96 18.97 -8.26
C THR A 265 -33.91 18.98 -9.79
N ASP A 266 -33.08 18.12 -10.40
CA ASP A 266 -32.86 18.06 -11.83
C ASP A 266 -33.25 16.68 -12.38
N THR A 267 -34.42 16.62 -13.04
CA THR A 267 -35.01 15.37 -13.55
C THR A 267 -34.16 14.71 -14.63
N GLU A 268 -33.49 15.49 -15.48
CA GLU A 268 -32.63 14.95 -16.53
C GLU A 268 -31.36 14.34 -15.92
N LEU A 269 -30.76 15.02 -14.95
CA LEU A 269 -29.61 14.50 -14.22
C LEU A 269 -29.98 13.22 -13.45
N PHE A 270 -31.15 13.21 -12.80
CA PHE A 270 -31.67 12.03 -12.10
C PHE A 270 -31.84 10.83 -13.03
N GLY A 271 -32.30 11.05 -14.26
CA GLY A 271 -32.38 10.01 -15.29
C GLY A 271 -31.02 9.55 -15.81
N ALA A 272 -30.00 10.42 -15.78
CA ALA A 272 -28.67 10.12 -16.32
C ALA A 272 -27.77 9.34 -15.36
N VAL A 273 -27.89 9.57 -14.05
CA VAL A 273 -27.00 9.01 -13.01
C VAL A 273 -27.62 7.78 -12.35
N ASP A 274 -26.88 6.67 -12.29
CA ASP A 274 -27.32 5.40 -11.69
C ASP A 274 -26.85 5.23 -10.25
N ALA A 275 -25.66 5.72 -9.94
CA ALA A 275 -25.02 5.63 -8.64
C ALA A 275 -24.36 6.95 -8.25
N VAL A 276 -24.37 7.26 -6.95
CA VAL A 276 -23.67 8.43 -6.42
C VAL A 276 -22.53 8.06 -5.49
N GLY A 277 -21.38 8.71 -5.67
CA GLY A 277 -20.17 8.45 -4.90
C GLY A 277 -19.55 9.71 -4.33
N TYR A 278 -19.06 9.63 -3.10
CA TYR A 278 -18.24 10.66 -2.46
C TYR A 278 -17.35 10.07 -1.36
N HIS A 279 -16.26 10.76 -1.04
CA HIS A 279 -15.10 10.19 -0.35
C HIS A 279 -14.94 10.62 1.10
N TYR A 280 -14.06 9.92 1.84
CA TYR A 280 -13.43 10.32 3.11
C TYR A 280 -14.30 10.90 4.23
N THR A 281 -15.62 10.77 4.14
CA THR A 281 -16.57 11.22 5.15
C THR A 281 -17.67 10.19 5.30
N THR A 282 -18.07 9.85 6.51
CA THR A 282 -19.23 9.00 6.81
C THR A 282 -20.54 9.78 6.84
N GLU A 283 -20.49 11.11 6.83
CA GLU A 283 -21.67 11.94 7.04
C GLU A 283 -22.45 12.20 5.74
N ASP A 284 -23.77 12.28 5.88
CA ASP A 284 -24.62 12.84 4.82
C ASP A 284 -24.31 14.32 4.69
N ARG A 285 -24.86 14.98 3.67
CA ARG A 285 -24.96 16.44 3.76
C ARG A 285 -25.95 16.75 4.89
N LEU A 286 -25.66 17.77 5.69
CA LEU A 286 -26.53 18.24 6.77
C LEU A 286 -26.92 19.72 6.59
N ASP A 287 -26.40 20.39 5.56
CA ASP A 287 -26.74 21.77 5.25
C ASP A 287 -28.16 21.85 4.65
N GLY A 288 -29.07 22.60 5.28
CA GLY A 288 -30.47 22.83 4.83
C GLY A 288 -30.59 23.86 3.69
N THR A 289 -31.75 24.08 3.06
CA THR A 289 -33.14 23.58 3.22
C THR A 289 -33.63 23.06 1.86
N PRO A 290 -34.19 21.85 1.76
CA PRO A 290 -35.53 21.78 1.12
C PRO A 290 -36.65 21.09 1.96
N ASP A 291 -36.93 21.26 3.25
CA ASP A 291 -36.63 22.35 4.20
C ASP A 291 -36.25 21.82 5.60
N SER A 292 -35.60 20.66 5.61
CA SER A 292 -34.52 20.33 6.55
C SER A 292 -34.84 20.30 8.07
N SER A 293 -34.84 19.11 8.69
CA SER A 293 -34.17 18.91 10.00
C SER A 293 -32.72 18.46 9.81
N THR A 294 -32.01 19.21 8.97
CA THR A 294 -30.61 19.16 8.47
C THR A 294 -30.38 18.19 7.29
N TYR A 295 -30.96 18.64 6.17
CA TYR A 295 -31.14 18.03 4.84
C TYR A 295 -30.11 16.97 4.38
N ARG A 296 -30.61 15.73 4.25
CA ARG A 296 -29.91 14.46 3.93
C ARG A 296 -30.21 13.95 2.50
N PRO A 297 -29.66 14.56 1.44
CA PRO A 297 -29.95 14.20 0.07
C PRO A 297 -29.58 12.76 -0.26
N TYR A 298 -28.48 12.24 0.26
CA TYR A 298 -28.01 10.89 -0.06
C TYR A 298 -28.92 9.82 0.55
N THR A 299 -29.37 10.03 1.79
CA THR A 299 -30.39 9.17 2.41
C THR A 299 -31.66 9.13 1.56
N LYS A 300 -32.18 10.27 1.08
CA LYS A 300 -33.37 10.33 0.21
C LYS A 300 -33.18 9.64 -1.13
N LEU A 301 -31.98 9.72 -1.69
CA LEU A 301 -31.62 8.99 -2.91
C LEU A 301 -31.62 7.47 -2.65
N ALA A 302 -31.02 7.01 -1.55
CA ALA A 302 -30.97 5.59 -1.22
C ALA A 302 -32.35 4.98 -0.88
N THR A 303 -33.20 5.72 -0.17
CA THR A 303 -34.51 5.20 0.28
C THR A 303 -35.62 5.34 -0.76
N GLY A 304 -35.43 6.19 -1.77
CA GLY A 304 -36.48 6.56 -2.72
C GLY A 304 -37.46 7.61 -2.18
N GLU A 305 -37.19 8.17 -1.00
CA GLU A 305 -37.99 9.25 -0.37
C GLU A 305 -37.70 10.61 -1.02
N ASN A 306 -37.94 10.67 -2.32
CA ASN A 306 -37.73 11.82 -3.18
C ASN A 306 -38.91 12.03 -4.13
N THR A 307 -38.90 13.13 -4.88
CA THR A 307 -39.97 13.53 -5.80
C THR A 307 -40.21 12.55 -6.95
N TYR A 308 -39.24 11.67 -7.24
CA TYR A 308 -39.32 10.68 -8.31
C TYR A 308 -39.82 9.31 -7.83
N GLY A 309 -39.85 9.06 -6.51
CA GLY A 309 -40.22 7.76 -5.94
C GLY A 309 -39.30 6.62 -6.38
N GLN A 310 -38.03 6.93 -6.68
CA GLN A 310 -37.04 5.98 -7.19
C GLN A 310 -35.78 6.05 -6.35
N ASP A 311 -35.19 4.89 -6.07
CA ASP A 311 -33.94 4.76 -5.34
C ASP A 311 -32.72 4.82 -6.28
N LYS A 312 -31.60 5.30 -5.74
CA LYS A 312 -30.27 5.30 -6.38
C LYS A 312 -29.26 4.62 -5.48
N GLU A 313 -28.23 4.04 -6.09
CA GLU A 313 -27.12 3.50 -5.31
C GLU A 313 -26.31 4.65 -4.68
N VAL A 314 -25.89 4.50 -3.42
CA VAL A 314 -25.04 5.47 -2.73
C VAL A 314 -23.79 4.76 -2.23
N TRP A 315 -22.62 5.21 -2.65
CA TRP A 315 -21.35 4.54 -2.44
C TRP A 315 -20.40 5.37 -1.56
N TYR A 316 -19.60 4.66 -0.76
CA TYR A 316 -18.34 5.16 -0.24
C TYR A 316 -17.30 4.83 -1.29
N SER A 317 -17.28 5.63 -2.35
CA SER A 317 -16.66 5.29 -3.63
C SER A 317 -15.14 5.42 -3.65
N GLU A 318 -14.56 5.96 -2.56
CA GLU A 318 -13.14 5.91 -2.23
C GLU A 318 -12.96 6.02 -0.71
N GLY A 319 -12.40 4.99 -0.09
CA GLY A 319 -12.11 4.88 1.34
C GLY A 319 -10.80 4.13 1.60
N VAL A 320 -10.29 4.16 2.83
CA VAL A 320 -8.96 3.63 3.15
C VAL A 320 -9.01 2.16 3.57
N GLY A 321 -7.91 1.43 3.34
CA GLY A 321 -7.61 0.20 4.09
C GLY A 321 -7.14 0.48 5.53
N SER A 322 -6.85 -0.56 6.30
CA SER A 322 -6.22 -0.41 7.63
C SER A 322 -4.81 0.16 7.49
N PHE A 323 -4.40 0.98 8.46
CA PHE A 323 -3.07 1.59 8.46
C PHE A 323 -2.09 0.73 9.25
N GLY A 324 -0.96 0.40 8.62
CA GLY A 324 -0.03 -0.58 9.15
C GLY A 324 -0.62 -1.99 9.14
N TRP A 325 0.17 -2.96 9.60
CA TRP A 325 -0.30 -4.33 9.76
C TRP A 325 -0.98 -4.50 11.11
N THR A 326 -2.16 -5.12 11.09
CA THR A 326 -2.93 -5.43 12.30
C THR A 326 -2.12 -6.33 13.24
N ASP A 327 -1.25 -7.20 12.71
CA ASP A 327 -0.38 -8.10 13.48
C ASP A 327 0.63 -7.34 14.37
N PHE A 328 1.07 -6.16 13.95
CA PHE A 328 1.97 -5.31 14.71
C PHE A 328 1.21 -4.41 15.68
N ARG A 329 0.04 -3.93 15.25
CA ARG A 329 -0.79 -3.00 16.02
C ARG A 329 -1.22 -3.55 17.39
N VAL A 330 -1.42 -4.86 17.52
CA VAL A 330 -1.79 -5.51 18.79
C VAL A 330 -0.72 -5.33 19.89
N HIS A 331 0.46 -4.81 19.56
CA HIS A 331 1.54 -4.53 20.51
C HIS A 331 1.71 -3.03 20.80
N ASN A 332 0.79 -2.16 20.36
CA ASN A 332 0.81 -0.74 20.72
C ASN A 332 0.54 -0.49 22.23
N THR A 333 0.67 0.75 22.67
CA THR A 333 0.37 1.19 24.06
C THR A 333 -0.51 2.43 24.07
N GLU A 334 -1.44 2.52 23.11
CA GLU A 334 -2.24 3.73 22.85
C GLU A 334 -3.54 3.75 23.67
N GLY A 335 -3.88 2.66 24.34
CA GLY A 335 -5.05 2.56 25.21
C GLY A 335 -4.83 3.17 26.61
N PRO A 336 -5.90 3.28 27.41
CA PRO A 336 -5.83 3.81 28.77
C PRO A 336 -4.78 3.11 29.62
N GLY A 337 -3.96 3.89 30.34
CA GLY A 337 -2.90 3.35 31.20
C GLY A 337 -1.76 2.65 30.45
N GLY A 338 -1.63 2.85 29.13
CA GLY A 338 -0.61 2.20 28.30
C GLY A 338 -1.00 0.80 27.83
N ALA A 339 -2.26 0.40 27.99
CA ALA A 339 -2.77 -0.85 27.44
C ALA A 339 -2.76 -0.84 25.90
N SER A 340 -2.73 -2.02 25.27
CA SER A 340 -2.91 -2.12 23.83
C SER A 340 -4.38 -1.92 23.44
N THR A 341 -4.62 -1.29 22.29
CA THR A 341 -5.95 -1.23 21.67
C THR A 341 -6.27 -2.47 20.82
N GLY A 342 -5.38 -3.47 20.78
CA GLY A 342 -5.55 -4.70 20.00
C GLY A 342 -5.69 -4.39 18.51
N ILE A 343 -6.78 -4.88 17.91
CA ILE A 343 -7.13 -4.62 16.50
C ILE A 343 -7.95 -3.33 16.31
N GLY A 344 -8.10 -2.54 17.37
CA GLY A 344 -8.94 -1.34 17.45
C GLY A 344 -8.16 -0.02 17.54
N GLY A 345 -8.91 1.08 17.64
CA GLY A 345 -8.42 2.46 17.68
C GLY A 345 -8.37 3.14 16.30
N VAL A 346 -7.94 4.40 16.28
CA VAL A 346 -7.91 5.22 15.05
C VAL A 346 -7.03 4.58 13.96
N GLN A 347 -7.56 4.49 12.74
CA GLN A 347 -6.98 3.86 11.55
C GLN A 347 -6.75 2.33 11.64
N SER A 348 -7.35 1.68 12.64
CA SER A 348 -7.32 0.22 12.81
C SER A 348 -8.30 -0.51 11.89
N ALA A 349 -8.27 -1.85 11.94
CA ALA A 349 -9.30 -2.67 11.33
C ALA A 349 -10.72 -2.35 11.86
N LEU A 350 -10.89 -2.06 13.16
CA LEU A 350 -12.21 -1.69 13.72
C LEU A 350 -12.64 -0.27 13.37
N ASP A 351 -11.71 0.67 13.15
CA ASP A 351 -12.03 1.99 12.57
C ASP A 351 -12.63 1.79 11.18
N VAL A 352 -11.94 1.03 10.30
CA VAL A 352 -12.43 0.75 8.93
C VAL A 352 -13.82 0.09 8.96
N ALA A 353 -14.05 -0.86 9.87
CA ALA A 353 -15.38 -1.44 10.07
C ALA A 353 -16.42 -0.40 10.51
N ASN A 354 -16.07 0.46 11.47
CA ASN A 354 -16.92 1.54 11.92
C ASN A 354 -17.22 2.56 10.82
N ARG A 355 -16.30 2.84 9.89
CA ARG A 355 -16.60 3.68 8.72
C ARG A 355 -17.67 3.07 7.85
N SER A 356 -17.64 1.75 7.64
CA SER A 356 -18.67 1.03 6.88
C SER A 356 -20.03 1.14 7.58
N VAL A 357 -20.09 0.87 8.88
CA VAL A 357 -21.33 0.95 9.68
C VAL A 357 -21.85 2.39 9.76
N LYS A 358 -20.99 3.35 10.09
CA LYS A 358 -21.37 4.74 10.29
C LYS A 358 -21.79 5.42 8.99
N SER A 359 -21.09 5.17 7.89
CA SER A 359 -21.48 5.73 6.60
C SER A 359 -22.81 5.19 6.09
N TYR A 360 -23.14 3.93 6.40
CA TYR A 360 -24.49 3.43 6.21
C TYR A 360 -25.50 4.12 7.13
N ALA A 361 -25.23 4.16 8.44
CA ALA A 361 -26.14 4.75 9.42
C ALA A 361 -26.50 6.20 9.05
N ASN A 362 -25.50 6.98 8.65
CA ASN A 362 -25.66 8.41 8.45
C ASN A 362 -26.08 8.78 7.02
N SER A 363 -25.68 8.02 5.99
CA SER A 363 -25.92 8.37 4.58
C SER A 363 -26.39 7.22 3.70
N LYS A 364 -26.69 6.05 4.29
CA LYS A 364 -27.18 4.84 3.60
C LYS A 364 -26.23 4.33 2.51
N ARG A 365 -24.93 4.50 2.72
CA ARG A 365 -23.92 3.92 1.83
C ARG A 365 -23.88 2.40 1.96
N THR A 366 -24.05 1.70 0.84
CA THR A 366 -24.13 0.23 0.80
C THR A 366 -22.97 -0.43 0.08
N HIS A 367 -21.96 0.37 -0.29
CA HIS A 367 -20.76 -0.07 -0.97
C HIS A 367 -19.53 0.68 -0.44
N TYR A 368 -18.47 -0.03 -0.05
CA TYR A 368 -17.22 0.58 0.41
C TYR A 368 -16.07 0.17 -0.52
N ILE A 369 -15.42 1.14 -1.17
CA ILE A 369 -14.34 0.91 -2.13
C ILE A 369 -12.99 1.30 -1.54
N PHE A 370 -12.08 0.34 -1.40
CA PHE A 370 -10.75 0.55 -0.81
C PHE A 370 -9.75 1.13 -1.82
N GLN A 371 -9.07 2.22 -1.43
CA GLN A 371 -7.95 2.84 -2.12
C GLN A 371 -6.67 2.84 -1.25
N PRO A 372 -5.78 1.85 -1.44
CA PRO A 372 -6.02 0.59 -2.13
C PRO A 372 -6.44 -0.53 -1.19
N ALA A 373 -7.12 -1.56 -1.71
CA ALA A 373 -7.21 -2.86 -1.01
C ALA A 373 -5.88 -3.63 -1.09
N ILE A 374 -5.21 -3.54 -2.24
CA ILE A 374 -3.98 -4.27 -2.56
C ILE A 374 -2.83 -3.25 -2.66
N GLY A 375 -1.86 -3.34 -1.76
CA GLY A 375 -0.60 -2.61 -1.86
C GLY A 375 0.44 -3.46 -2.59
N ALA A 376 0.53 -3.31 -3.92
CA ALA A 376 1.53 -3.94 -4.78
C ALA A 376 2.44 -2.88 -5.44
N PHE A 377 3.16 -2.16 -4.59
CA PHE A 377 4.15 -1.14 -4.95
C PHE A 377 5.24 -1.09 -3.88
N TYR A 378 6.36 -0.42 -4.14
CA TYR A 378 7.44 -0.35 -3.15
C TYR A 378 7.07 0.50 -1.92
N GLU A 379 7.52 0.06 -0.74
CA GLU A 379 7.42 0.86 0.47
C GLU A 379 8.29 2.12 0.38
N GLY A 380 7.84 3.18 1.07
CA GLY A 380 8.55 4.46 1.14
C GLY A 380 8.00 5.49 0.15
N ALA A 381 7.00 5.11 -0.65
CA ALA A 381 6.14 6.04 -1.36
C ALA A 381 5.06 6.63 -0.43
N GLN A 382 4.41 7.70 -0.87
CA GLN A 382 3.33 8.35 -0.12
C GLN A 382 2.25 7.33 0.27
N TYR A 383 1.65 7.50 1.45
CA TYR A 383 0.59 6.65 2.00
C TYR A 383 0.89 5.15 2.25
N SER A 384 2.07 4.61 1.96
CA SER A 384 2.45 3.27 2.45
C SER A 384 2.46 3.27 3.99
N HIS A 385 1.83 2.39 4.76
CA HIS A 385 0.99 1.23 4.45
C HIS A 385 -0.48 1.55 4.79
N LYS A 386 -1.39 1.50 3.81
CA LYS A 386 -2.84 1.71 3.99
C LYS A 386 -3.66 0.69 3.17
N GLU A 387 -3.37 -0.60 3.34
CA GLU A 387 -3.89 -1.68 2.50
C GLU A 387 -4.44 -2.87 3.31
N LEU A 388 -5.24 -3.74 2.69
CA LEU A 388 -5.70 -5.01 3.28
C LEU A 388 -4.83 -6.21 2.88
N VAL A 389 -4.14 -6.11 1.75
CA VAL A 389 -3.22 -7.11 1.23
C VAL A 389 -1.94 -6.44 0.78
N SER A 390 -0.79 -6.87 1.29
CA SER A 390 0.52 -6.38 0.87
C SER A 390 1.20 -7.41 -0.04
N ALA A 391 1.55 -7.01 -1.27
CA ALA A 391 2.18 -7.86 -2.29
C ALA A 391 3.32 -7.08 -2.97
N ARG A 392 4.42 -6.87 -2.25
CA ARG A 392 5.48 -5.90 -2.60
C ARG A 392 6.79 -6.52 -3.09
N ASP A 393 6.92 -7.84 -2.99
CA ASP A 393 8.15 -8.59 -3.25
C ASP A 393 7.87 -9.73 -4.23
N PRO A 394 7.54 -9.42 -5.51
CA PRO A 394 7.13 -10.43 -6.48
C PRO A 394 8.18 -11.51 -6.69
N TRP A 395 9.49 -11.23 -6.57
CA TRP A 395 10.55 -12.24 -6.64
C TRP A 395 10.43 -13.33 -5.56
N SER A 396 9.95 -13.00 -4.37
CA SER A 396 9.80 -13.95 -3.25
C SER A 396 8.46 -14.69 -3.26
N GLY A 397 7.44 -14.10 -3.91
CA GLY A 397 6.06 -14.58 -3.85
C GLY A 397 5.39 -14.39 -2.48
N ASN A 398 6.00 -13.62 -1.57
CA ASN A 398 5.40 -13.26 -0.28
C ASN A 398 4.16 -12.38 -0.51
N ILE A 399 3.00 -12.80 0.00
CA ILE A 399 1.79 -11.98 0.06
C ILE A 399 1.32 -12.00 1.51
N HIS A 400 1.19 -10.82 2.11
CA HIS A 400 0.64 -10.69 3.45
C HIS A 400 -0.84 -10.34 3.39
N TYR A 401 -1.67 -11.13 4.07
CA TYR A 401 -3.10 -10.93 4.20
C TYR A 401 -3.40 -10.37 5.60
N ASP A 402 -3.76 -9.09 5.67
CA ASP A 402 -3.97 -8.41 6.95
C ASP A 402 -5.22 -8.96 7.67
N ALA A 403 -5.19 -8.99 9.00
CA ALA A 403 -6.33 -9.45 9.80
C ALA A 403 -7.60 -8.59 9.62
N ALA A 404 -7.48 -7.37 9.10
CA ALA A 404 -8.61 -6.55 8.65
C ALA A 404 -9.49 -7.28 7.63
N LEU A 405 -8.96 -8.23 6.86
CA LEU A 405 -9.78 -9.07 5.98
C LEU A 405 -10.78 -9.93 6.76
N TYR A 406 -10.41 -10.46 7.94
CA TYR A 406 -11.38 -11.16 8.80
C TYR A 406 -12.45 -10.23 9.33
N VAL A 407 -12.08 -9.00 9.72
CA VAL A 407 -13.03 -7.96 10.14
C VAL A 407 -14.00 -7.64 9.00
N MET A 408 -13.49 -7.44 7.78
CA MET A 408 -14.33 -7.13 6.63
C MET A 408 -15.18 -8.32 6.15
N GLN A 409 -14.79 -9.56 6.45
CA GLN A 409 -15.61 -10.75 6.19
C GLN A 409 -16.91 -10.78 7.02
N HIS A 410 -17.00 -10.06 8.14
CA HIS A 410 -18.26 -9.91 8.88
C HIS A 410 -19.37 -9.26 8.04
N PHE A 411 -19.01 -8.42 7.07
CA PHE A 411 -19.95 -7.73 6.19
C PHE A 411 -20.35 -8.55 4.96
N THR A 412 -19.59 -9.59 4.61
CA THR A 412 -19.76 -10.31 3.34
C THR A 412 -20.13 -11.78 3.53
N GLN A 413 -19.57 -12.49 4.51
CA GLN A 413 -19.81 -13.93 4.69
C GLN A 413 -21.16 -14.28 5.30
N PHE A 414 -21.84 -13.30 5.92
CA PHE A 414 -23.08 -13.49 6.68
C PHE A 414 -24.31 -12.87 6.01
N ALA A 415 -24.22 -12.54 4.72
CA ALA A 415 -25.34 -12.03 3.93
C ALA A 415 -25.10 -12.34 2.45
N ARG A 416 -26.17 -12.34 1.63
CA ARG A 416 -26.01 -12.38 0.17
C ARG A 416 -25.81 -10.96 -0.34
N THR A 417 -24.60 -10.64 -0.80
CA THR A 417 -24.20 -9.28 -1.21
C THR A 417 -24.10 -9.16 -2.73
N GLY A 418 -24.13 -7.92 -3.25
CA GLY A 418 -23.92 -7.62 -4.67
C GLY A 418 -25.01 -6.73 -5.26
N TRP A 419 -25.28 -6.87 -6.56
CA TRP A 419 -26.29 -6.10 -7.27
C TRP A 419 -27.51 -6.96 -7.58
N GLU A 420 -28.70 -6.36 -7.44
CA GLU A 420 -29.90 -7.00 -7.94
C GLU A 420 -29.91 -7.08 -9.47
N ASN A 421 -30.69 -8.03 -9.98
CA ASN A 421 -31.01 -8.09 -11.39
C ASN A 421 -32.28 -7.29 -11.68
N SER A 422 -32.55 -6.99 -12.96
CA SER A 422 -33.72 -6.20 -13.38
C SER A 422 -35.07 -6.82 -13.02
N THR A 423 -35.11 -8.09 -12.61
CA THR A 423 -36.31 -8.81 -12.17
C THR A 423 -36.43 -8.93 -10.66
N ASN A 424 -35.48 -8.37 -9.89
CA ASN A 424 -35.41 -8.48 -8.42
C ASN A 424 -35.45 -9.94 -7.91
N THR A 425 -34.69 -10.82 -8.56
CA THR A 425 -34.62 -12.25 -8.21
C THR A 425 -33.23 -12.72 -7.79
N ALA A 426 -32.22 -11.83 -7.80
CA ALA A 426 -30.89 -12.19 -7.35
C ALA A 426 -30.83 -12.35 -5.82
N GLY A 427 -31.85 -11.92 -5.08
CA GLY A 427 -31.99 -12.18 -3.65
C GLY A 427 -30.92 -11.48 -2.82
N ILE A 428 -30.46 -10.31 -3.27
CA ILE A 428 -29.46 -9.54 -2.53
C ILE A 428 -30.09 -9.03 -1.23
N TRP A 429 -29.38 -9.14 -0.12
CA TRP A 429 -29.92 -8.74 1.17
C TRP A 429 -30.09 -7.23 1.25
N ARG A 430 -31.17 -6.82 1.94
CA ARG A 430 -31.48 -5.41 2.20
C ARG A 430 -30.87 -5.00 3.52
N THR A 431 -30.24 -3.84 3.55
CA THR A 431 -29.96 -3.16 4.80
C THR A 431 -31.26 -2.72 5.44
N VAL A 432 -31.38 -2.79 6.77
CA VAL A 432 -32.58 -2.37 7.52
C VAL A 432 -32.27 -1.08 8.28
N PRO A 433 -32.67 0.11 7.78
CA PRO A 433 -32.38 1.40 8.40
C PRO A 433 -32.79 1.49 9.86
N GLU A 434 -33.97 0.96 10.19
CA GLU A 434 -34.61 1.01 11.50
C GLU A 434 -33.85 0.17 12.55
N ALA A 435 -33.12 -0.86 12.08
CA ALA A 435 -32.32 -1.77 12.89
C ALA A 435 -30.80 -1.53 12.72
N SER A 436 -30.38 -0.29 12.45
CA SER A 436 -28.97 0.06 12.27
C SER A 436 -28.64 1.43 12.85
N TYR A 437 -27.50 1.57 13.50
CA TYR A 437 -27.13 2.80 14.18
C TYR A 437 -25.60 2.92 14.36
N SER A 438 -25.09 4.15 14.44
CA SER A 438 -23.72 4.38 14.88
C SER A 438 -23.59 5.71 15.62
N GLY A 439 -23.11 5.64 16.87
CA GLY A 439 -22.82 6.81 17.71
C GLY A 439 -21.32 7.11 17.85
N VAL A 440 -20.47 6.45 17.07
CA VAL A 440 -19.01 6.64 17.11
C VAL A 440 -18.61 8.02 16.57
N SER A 441 -17.48 8.54 17.04
CA SER A 441 -17.05 9.91 16.76
C SER A 441 -16.14 9.98 15.53
N GLY A 442 -15.96 11.16 14.93
CA GLY A 442 -15.12 11.33 13.74
C GLY A 442 -15.80 10.92 12.42
N THR A 443 -15.16 11.17 11.29
CA THR A 443 -15.72 10.87 9.95
C THR A 443 -14.68 10.22 9.04
N GLU A 444 -13.52 10.87 8.93
CA GLU A 444 -12.36 10.33 8.20
C GLU A 444 -11.43 9.54 9.10
N ASN A 445 -11.37 9.81 10.40
CA ASN A 445 -10.64 8.99 11.38
C ASN A 445 -11.64 8.69 12.48
N VAL A 446 -12.33 7.55 12.36
CA VAL A 446 -13.40 7.22 13.28
C VAL A 446 -12.81 6.70 14.58
N ASP A 447 -13.35 7.18 15.70
CA ASP A 447 -12.96 6.77 17.04
C ASP A 447 -14.17 6.24 17.81
N GLY A 448 -14.15 4.94 18.10
CA GLY A 448 -15.16 4.25 18.91
C GLY A 448 -14.87 4.24 20.41
N SER A 449 -13.80 4.90 20.87
CA SER A 449 -13.40 4.93 22.30
C SER A 449 -14.49 5.51 23.21
N ASN A 450 -15.43 6.29 22.67
CA ASN A 450 -16.59 6.82 23.39
C ASN A 450 -17.59 5.74 23.86
N GLY A 451 -17.43 4.49 23.39
CA GLY A 451 -18.24 3.34 23.77
C GLY A 451 -19.66 3.35 23.18
N ALA A 452 -20.00 4.27 22.29
CA ALA A 452 -21.34 4.35 21.71
C ALA A 452 -21.66 3.11 20.85
N PRO A 453 -22.94 2.70 20.74
CA PRO A 453 -23.30 1.56 19.90
C PRO A 453 -22.98 1.82 18.42
N SER A 454 -22.52 0.79 17.73
CA SER A 454 -22.28 0.82 16.28
C SER A 454 -22.68 -0.54 15.70
N TYR A 455 -23.75 -0.58 14.91
CA TYR A 455 -24.23 -1.80 14.28
C TYR A 455 -24.98 -1.59 12.96
N LEU A 456 -24.88 -2.59 12.06
CA LEU A 456 -25.55 -2.66 10.76
C LEU A 456 -26.34 -3.96 10.65
N THR A 457 -27.62 -3.88 10.30
CA THR A 457 -28.46 -5.05 10.04
C THR A 457 -28.73 -5.25 8.56
N LEU A 458 -28.54 -6.50 8.09
CA LEU A 458 -28.84 -6.98 6.75
C LEU A 458 -29.89 -8.10 6.84
N ALA A 459 -30.90 -8.10 5.98
CA ALA A 459 -31.96 -9.10 5.96
C ALA A 459 -32.23 -9.65 4.56
N ASP A 460 -32.60 -10.93 4.47
CA ASP A 460 -33.12 -11.54 3.24
C ASP A 460 -34.38 -10.78 2.79
N PRO A 461 -34.51 -10.34 1.52
CA PRO A 461 -35.75 -9.73 1.03
C PRO A 461 -37.00 -10.61 1.20
N LYS A 462 -36.84 -11.92 1.39
CA LYS A 462 -37.93 -12.86 1.73
C LYS A 462 -38.18 -13.02 3.23
N LYS A 463 -37.48 -12.27 4.08
CA LYS A 463 -37.63 -12.22 5.54
C LYS A 463 -37.28 -13.52 6.26
N ARG A 464 -36.49 -14.40 5.62
CA ARG A 464 -36.15 -15.73 6.13
C ARG A 464 -34.95 -15.73 7.06
N ASP A 465 -34.08 -14.74 6.90
CA ASP A 465 -32.85 -14.65 7.65
C ASP A 465 -32.44 -13.18 7.81
N PHE A 466 -31.63 -12.92 8.84
CA PHE A 466 -30.94 -11.65 9.00
C PHE A 466 -29.59 -11.82 9.72
N SER A 467 -28.77 -10.79 9.59
CA SER A 467 -27.50 -10.66 10.30
C SER A 467 -27.32 -9.23 10.79
N THR A 468 -26.96 -9.07 12.06
CA THR A 468 -26.58 -7.78 12.66
C THR A 468 -25.09 -7.80 12.99
N ILE A 469 -24.34 -6.88 12.39
CA ILE A 469 -22.90 -6.72 12.56
C ILE A 469 -22.68 -5.60 13.57
N ALA A 470 -22.10 -5.89 14.72
CA ALA A 470 -21.82 -4.94 15.78
C ALA A 470 -20.30 -4.73 15.93
N VAL A 471 -19.87 -3.47 16.02
CA VAL A 471 -18.46 -3.10 16.22
C VAL A 471 -18.33 -2.42 17.59
N ASN A 472 -17.52 -3.02 18.47
CA ASN A 472 -17.15 -2.44 19.76
C ASN A 472 -15.67 -2.05 19.75
N ASP A 473 -15.39 -0.83 19.32
CA ASP A 473 -14.03 -0.25 19.32
C ASP A 473 -13.76 0.57 20.60
N SER A 474 -14.25 0.10 21.74
CA SER A 474 -14.01 0.71 23.04
C SER A 474 -13.32 -0.26 24.00
N ASP A 475 -12.83 0.26 25.13
CA ASP A 475 -12.22 -0.53 26.20
C ASP A 475 -13.26 -1.13 27.17
N ARG A 476 -14.56 -1.02 26.86
CA ARG A 476 -15.67 -1.50 27.68
C ARG A 476 -16.43 -2.62 26.97
N THR A 477 -17.07 -3.49 27.73
CA THR A 477 -18.04 -4.45 27.19
C THR A 477 -19.31 -3.74 26.75
N ARG A 478 -20.07 -4.35 25.82
CA ARG A 478 -21.39 -3.87 25.42
C ARG A 478 -22.38 -5.02 25.28
N THR A 479 -23.48 -4.96 26.01
CA THR A 479 -24.56 -5.95 25.89
C THR A 479 -25.54 -5.55 24.79
N TYR A 480 -25.83 -6.50 23.88
CA TYR A 480 -26.85 -6.37 22.85
C TYR A 480 -28.00 -7.31 23.16
N ARG A 481 -29.23 -6.80 23.02
CA ARG A 481 -30.49 -7.55 23.04
C ARG A 481 -31.15 -7.42 21.67
N ILE A 482 -31.16 -8.48 20.88
CA ILE A 482 -31.69 -8.50 19.52
C ILE A 482 -33.02 -9.26 19.53
N LYS A 483 -34.05 -8.74 18.87
CA LYS A 483 -35.35 -9.41 18.73
C LYS A 483 -35.76 -9.42 17.26
N ALA A 484 -36.27 -10.56 16.81
CA ALA A 484 -36.88 -10.69 15.49
C ALA A 484 -38.40 -10.55 15.62
N GLU A 485 -39.00 -9.66 14.82
CA GLU A 485 -40.45 -9.48 14.73
C GLU A 485 -40.89 -9.60 13.27
N ASN A 486 -42.02 -10.24 12.99
CA ASN A 486 -42.57 -10.38 11.64
C ASN A 486 -41.59 -11.00 10.60
N MET A 487 -40.59 -11.75 11.06
CA MET A 487 -39.65 -12.53 10.27
C MET A 487 -40.11 -13.99 10.17
N ASP A 488 -39.74 -14.66 9.08
CA ASP A 488 -40.06 -16.06 8.79
C ASP A 488 -38.81 -16.96 9.00
N LEU A 489 -38.31 -16.99 10.24
CA LEU A 489 -37.05 -17.68 10.59
C LEU A 489 -37.17 -19.23 10.64
N GLY A 490 -38.38 -19.77 10.46
CA GLY A 490 -38.65 -21.20 10.62
C GLY A 490 -38.68 -21.68 12.08
N ASP A 491 -38.54 -22.99 12.27
CA ASP A 491 -38.83 -23.69 13.54
C ASP A 491 -37.66 -23.71 14.55
N ASP A 492 -36.42 -23.46 14.11
CA ASP A 492 -35.23 -23.37 14.97
C ASP A 492 -34.65 -21.96 14.92
N PRO A 493 -35.10 -21.04 15.80
CA PRO A 493 -34.64 -19.67 15.85
C PRO A 493 -33.30 -19.60 16.60
N ALA A 494 -32.32 -20.46 16.28
CA ALA A 494 -30.99 -20.35 16.86
C ALA A 494 -30.22 -19.21 16.18
N MET A 495 -29.45 -18.46 16.96
CA MET A 495 -28.59 -17.39 16.46
C MET A 495 -27.13 -17.73 16.72
N GLU A 496 -26.32 -17.72 15.67
CA GLU A 496 -24.88 -17.84 15.78
C GLU A 496 -24.25 -16.47 16.06
N VAL A 497 -23.23 -16.46 16.92
CA VAL A 497 -22.44 -15.29 17.26
C VAL A 497 -21.00 -15.54 16.81
N TRP A 498 -20.56 -14.82 15.79
CA TRP A 498 -19.20 -14.90 15.26
C TRP A 498 -18.39 -13.70 15.72
N GLU A 499 -17.17 -13.90 16.22
CA GLU A 499 -16.31 -12.85 16.79
C GLU A 499 -14.95 -12.77 16.10
N THR A 500 -14.46 -11.53 15.91
CA THR A 500 -13.05 -11.21 15.63
C THR A 500 -12.53 -10.20 16.64
N ARG A 501 -11.44 -10.53 17.34
CA ARG A 501 -10.70 -9.63 18.25
C ARG A 501 -9.26 -10.09 18.43
N ALA A 502 -8.43 -9.28 19.09
CA ALA A 502 -7.08 -9.68 19.49
C ALA A 502 -7.07 -10.91 20.43
N ALA A 503 -5.96 -11.64 20.43
CA ALA A 503 -5.71 -12.77 21.30
C ALA A 503 -5.73 -12.40 22.79
N ASP A 504 -6.20 -13.32 23.65
CA ASP A 504 -6.00 -13.21 25.09
C ASP A 504 -4.53 -13.52 25.45
N PRO A 505 -4.02 -13.04 26.60
CA PRO A 505 -2.66 -13.38 27.04
C PRO A 505 -2.39 -14.90 27.02
N GLY A 506 -1.31 -15.29 26.33
CA GLY A 506 -0.89 -16.69 26.19
C GLY A 506 -1.52 -17.46 25.04
N GLN A 507 -2.44 -16.87 24.28
CA GLN A 507 -2.98 -17.46 23.04
C GLN A 507 -2.11 -17.13 21.82
N ALA A 508 -2.26 -17.92 20.75
CA ALA A 508 -1.75 -17.54 19.43
C ALA A 508 -2.42 -16.22 18.98
N TYR A 509 -1.68 -15.38 18.25
CA TYR A 509 -2.09 -14.00 17.93
C TYR A 509 -3.45 -13.92 17.22
N ASP A 510 -3.80 -14.95 16.44
CA ASP A 510 -4.97 -15.01 15.58
C ASP A 510 -6.09 -15.93 16.12
N ALA A 511 -5.93 -16.42 17.36
CA ALA A 511 -6.82 -17.41 17.99
C ALA A 511 -8.30 -16.96 18.05
N ASN A 512 -8.53 -15.65 18.16
CA ASN A 512 -9.87 -15.06 18.25
C ASN A 512 -10.32 -14.39 16.95
N PHE A 513 -9.68 -14.66 15.81
CA PHE A 513 -10.12 -14.12 14.51
C PHE A 513 -11.22 -14.99 13.89
N LYS A 514 -12.35 -14.38 13.52
CA LYS A 514 -13.52 -14.99 12.85
C LYS A 514 -13.82 -16.41 13.31
N HIS A 515 -14.18 -16.55 14.58
CA HIS A 515 -14.56 -17.83 15.18
C HIS A 515 -16.00 -17.78 15.72
N LEU A 516 -16.63 -18.94 15.85
CA LEU A 516 -17.95 -19.06 16.49
C LEU A 516 -17.77 -18.89 18.01
N ALA A 517 -18.21 -17.78 18.55
CA ALA A 517 -18.11 -17.44 19.95
C ALA A 517 -19.27 -18.03 20.78
N ALA A 518 -20.47 -18.07 20.21
CA ALA A 518 -21.65 -18.64 20.87
C ALA A 518 -22.73 -19.07 19.87
N GLN A 519 -23.64 -19.92 20.35
CA GLN A 519 -24.96 -20.15 19.77
C GLN A 519 -25.99 -19.85 20.85
N ILE A 520 -26.90 -18.93 20.57
CA ILE A 520 -27.86 -18.39 21.55
C ILE A 520 -29.29 -18.56 21.04
N ARG A 521 -30.23 -18.58 21.98
CA ARG A 521 -31.67 -18.67 21.73
C ARG A 521 -32.37 -17.47 22.34
N PRO A 522 -33.56 -17.08 21.83
CA PRO A 522 -34.30 -15.98 22.41
C PRO A 522 -34.81 -16.37 23.81
N ASP A 523 -34.88 -15.39 24.70
CA ASP A 523 -35.55 -15.52 26.00
C ASP A 523 -37.09 -15.51 25.86
N ASP A 524 -37.81 -15.57 26.99
CA ASP A 524 -39.29 -15.55 27.03
C ASP A 524 -39.89 -14.25 26.45
N GLU A 525 -39.12 -13.17 26.38
CA GLU A 525 -39.51 -11.90 25.76
C GLU A 525 -39.16 -11.85 24.25
N GLY A 526 -38.50 -12.88 23.72
CA GLY A 526 -38.08 -13.00 22.34
C GLY A 526 -36.69 -12.43 22.03
N TYR A 527 -35.90 -12.05 23.05
CA TYR A 527 -34.59 -11.43 22.87
C TYR A 527 -33.44 -12.43 22.92
N TYR A 528 -32.57 -12.36 21.91
CA TYR A 528 -31.22 -12.90 21.95
C TYR A 528 -30.32 -11.92 22.71
N THR A 529 -29.65 -12.37 23.77
CA THR A 529 -28.79 -11.50 24.59
C THR A 529 -27.34 -11.97 24.56
N TYR A 530 -26.41 -11.07 24.26
CA TYR A 530 -24.98 -11.35 24.27
C TYR A 530 -24.15 -10.12 24.67
N THR A 531 -23.07 -10.34 25.43
CA THR A 531 -22.13 -9.29 25.82
C THR A 531 -20.90 -9.31 24.92
N VAL A 532 -20.82 -8.30 24.04
CA VAL A 532 -19.69 -8.07 23.13
C VAL A 532 -18.49 -7.55 23.93
N LYS A 533 -17.33 -8.19 23.74
CA LYS A 533 -16.08 -7.85 24.43
C LYS A 533 -15.48 -6.52 23.92
N PRO A 534 -14.63 -5.85 24.71
CA PRO A 534 -13.86 -4.70 24.24
C PRO A 534 -13.08 -4.99 22.96
N ARG A 535 -12.82 -3.96 22.13
CA ARG A 535 -11.98 -4.01 20.92
C ARG A 535 -12.26 -5.22 20.04
N SER A 536 -13.55 -5.42 19.70
CA SER A 536 -14.02 -6.57 18.90
C SER A 536 -15.07 -6.18 17.86
N ILE A 537 -15.24 -7.04 16.87
CA ILE A 537 -16.40 -7.05 15.97
C ILE A 537 -17.12 -8.38 16.11
N VAL A 538 -18.45 -8.33 16.12
CA VAL A 538 -19.33 -9.49 16.28
C VAL A 538 -20.41 -9.48 15.20
N THR A 539 -20.69 -10.62 14.58
CA THR A 539 -21.89 -10.80 13.75
C THR A 539 -22.84 -11.75 14.45
N PHE A 540 -24.05 -11.27 14.70
CA PHE A 540 -25.22 -12.03 15.10
C PHE A 540 -25.95 -12.47 13.84
N THR A 541 -26.15 -13.77 13.61
CA THR A 541 -26.79 -14.26 12.38
C THR A 541 -27.74 -15.41 12.66
N THR A 542 -28.88 -15.44 11.96
CA THR A 542 -29.80 -16.59 11.96
C THR A 542 -29.36 -17.69 11.01
N LEU A 543 -28.33 -17.44 10.18
CA LEU A 543 -27.76 -18.42 9.29
C LEU A 543 -26.94 -19.46 10.07
N ASP A 544 -27.09 -20.73 9.73
CA ASP A 544 -26.15 -21.78 10.16
C ASP A 544 -24.85 -21.68 9.34
N ARG A 545 -23.85 -20.97 9.89
CA ARG A 545 -22.53 -20.82 9.28
C ARG A 545 -21.48 -21.68 9.96
N SER A 546 -21.73 -22.24 11.13
CA SER A 546 -20.79 -23.14 11.83
C SER A 546 -20.46 -24.39 11.01
N HIS A 547 -21.39 -24.85 10.17
CA HIS A 547 -21.17 -25.96 9.25
C HIS A 547 -20.58 -25.53 7.90
N ASP A 548 -20.57 -24.24 7.55
CA ASP A 548 -20.01 -23.75 6.30
C ASP A 548 -18.48 -23.86 6.30
N LYS A 549 -17.94 -24.58 5.32
CA LYS A 549 -16.49 -24.73 5.16
C LYS A 549 -15.82 -23.41 4.73
N ALA A 550 -16.50 -22.61 3.92
CA ALA A 550 -15.97 -21.34 3.43
C ALA A 550 -15.85 -20.31 4.55
N THR A 551 -16.87 -20.22 5.42
CA THR A 551 -16.84 -19.31 6.58
C THR A 551 -15.69 -19.64 7.52
N ARG A 552 -15.40 -20.93 7.76
CA ARG A 552 -14.30 -21.38 8.64
C ARG A 552 -12.91 -21.35 8.00
N GLN A 553 -12.82 -21.04 6.70
CA GLN A 553 -11.54 -20.99 6.02
C GLN A 553 -10.68 -19.84 6.57
N ARG A 554 -9.45 -20.18 6.98
CA ARG A 554 -8.40 -19.22 7.35
C ARG A 554 -7.78 -18.61 6.10
N LEU A 555 -7.32 -17.37 6.23
CA LEU A 555 -6.52 -16.69 5.23
C LEU A 555 -5.20 -17.45 5.01
N PRO A 556 -4.63 -17.40 3.80
CA PRO A 556 -3.34 -18.03 3.54
C PRO A 556 -2.22 -17.40 4.40
N GLU A 557 -1.29 -18.24 4.83
CA GLU A 557 -0.07 -17.77 5.47
C GLU A 557 0.85 -17.07 4.47
N SER A 558 1.53 -16.02 4.94
CA SER A 558 2.61 -15.36 4.23
C SER A 558 3.75 -16.35 3.95
N GLY A 559 4.28 -16.33 2.72
CA GLY A 559 5.52 -17.05 2.39
C GLY A 559 6.76 -16.40 3.02
N ALA A 560 7.93 -17.01 2.89
CA ALA A 560 9.19 -16.36 3.25
C ALA A 560 9.41 -15.10 2.39
N ARG A 561 9.83 -14.00 3.02
CA ARG A 561 10.11 -12.71 2.36
C ARG A 561 11.59 -12.60 2.01
N THR A 562 12.04 -13.35 1.00
CA THR A 562 13.46 -13.39 0.59
C THR A 562 13.89 -12.06 -0.05
N VAL A 563 15.18 -11.73 0.10
CA VAL A 563 15.80 -10.58 -0.59
C VAL A 563 15.83 -10.83 -2.10
N LEU A 564 15.74 -9.77 -2.90
CA LEU A 564 16.02 -9.86 -4.34
C LEU A 564 17.53 -10.12 -4.54
N ASP A 565 17.85 -11.35 -4.86
CA ASP A 565 19.20 -11.81 -5.25
C ASP A 565 18.99 -12.86 -6.34
N THR A 566 19.45 -12.57 -7.56
CA THR A 566 19.10 -13.29 -8.78
C THR A 566 20.30 -13.55 -9.66
N ASP A 567 20.17 -14.53 -10.55
CA ASP A 567 21.14 -14.80 -11.59
C ASP A 567 21.25 -13.65 -12.61
N ALA A 568 22.20 -13.77 -13.55
CA ALA A 568 22.45 -12.77 -14.58
C ALA A 568 21.27 -12.50 -15.53
N THR A 569 20.19 -13.29 -15.49
CA THR A 569 18.95 -13.01 -16.24
C THR A 569 17.92 -12.24 -15.40
N GLY A 570 18.19 -11.98 -14.12
CA GLY A 570 17.27 -11.30 -13.20
C GLY A 570 16.05 -12.09 -12.78
N LYS A 571 15.97 -13.38 -13.12
CA LYS A 571 14.76 -14.19 -12.93
C LYS A 571 14.89 -15.17 -11.79
N ARG A 572 15.98 -15.94 -11.76
CA ARG A 572 16.10 -17.06 -10.83
C ARG A 572 16.84 -16.62 -9.60
N HIS A 573 16.33 -16.97 -8.44
CA HIS A 573 17.04 -16.75 -7.19
C HIS A 573 18.37 -17.51 -7.18
N ASP A 574 19.50 -16.81 -7.10
CA ASP A 574 20.83 -17.40 -6.94
C ASP A 574 21.69 -16.47 -6.07
N THR A 575 22.04 -16.91 -4.86
CA THR A 575 22.87 -16.12 -3.93
C THR A 575 24.37 -16.34 -4.09
N ARG A 576 24.78 -17.24 -5.00
CA ARG A 576 26.17 -17.72 -5.10
C ARG A 576 26.99 -17.01 -6.16
N ASP A 577 26.35 -16.25 -7.04
CA ASP A 577 27.04 -15.42 -8.03
C ASP A 577 27.22 -13.99 -7.51
N GLY A 578 27.91 -13.16 -8.30
CA GLY A 578 28.18 -11.76 -7.97
C GLY A 578 27.06 -10.80 -8.38
N VAL A 579 25.93 -11.29 -8.88
CA VAL A 579 24.79 -10.47 -9.31
C VAL A 579 23.79 -10.41 -8.17
N LEU A 580 23.12 -9.26 -8.00
CA LEU A 580 21.93 -9.12 -7.15
C LEU A 580 20.68 -9.03 -8.01
N TYR A 581 20.77 -8.28 -9.11
CA TYR A 581 19.71 -8.13 -10.09
C TYR A 581 20.31 -7.73 -11.45
N ALA A 582 19.72 -8.24 -12.52
CA ALA A 582 20.03 -7.81 -13.87
C ALA A 582 18.74 -7.74 -14.69
N ASP A 583 18.67 -6.82 -15.64
CA ASP A 583 17.58 -6.76 -16.61
C ASP A 583 18.15 -6.21 -17.92
N ASP A 584 18.14 -7.04 -18.96
CA ASP A 584 18.47 -6.68 -20.35
C ASP A 584 17.22 -6.31 -21.15
N PHE A 585 16.04 -6.30 -20.50
CA PHE A 585 14.73 -6.03 -21.08
C PHE A 585 14.34 -6.96 -22.24
N GLY A 586 15.10 -8.04 -22.48
CA GLY A 586 14.88 -9.03 -23.52
C GLY A 586 13.77 -10.02 -23.17
N TYR A 587 13.81 -10.54 -21.94
CA TYR A 587 12.85 -11.49 -21.37
C TYR A 587 12.68 -12.79 -22.18
N GLU A 588 13.74 -13.26 -22.86
CA GLU A 588 13.71 -14.54 -23.59
C GLU A 588 13.47 -15.74 -22.66
N GLU A 589 13.86 -15.61 -21.40
CA GLU A 589 13.67 -16.58 -20.34
C GLU A 589 12.23 -16.61 -19.79
N GLU A 590 11.37 -15.69 -20.22
CA GLU A 590 10.00 -15.59 -19.73
C GLU A 590 9.02 -16.54 -20.41
N GLY A 591 8.13 -17.08 -19.58
CA GLY A 591 7.04 -17.95 -20.02
C GLY A 591 5.79 -17.15 -20.37
N PRO A 592 4.81 -17.77 -21.03
CA PRO A 592 3.53 -17.11 -21.24
C PRO A 592 2.74 -16.98 -19.93
N VAL A 593 1.98 -15.90 -19.81
CA VAL A 593 1.18 -15.52 -18.64
C VAL A 593 -0.29 -15.88 -18.85
N ARG A 594 -0.92 -16.50 -17.85
CA ARG A 594 -2.34 -16.89 -17.90
C ARG A 594 -3.26 -15.70 -17.63
N VAL A 595 -4.18 -15.39 -18.53
CA VAL A 595 -5.09 -14.23 -18.48
C VAL A 595 -6.55 -14.68 -18.63
N GLY A 596 -7.45 -14.11 -17.82
CA GLY A 596 -8.90 -14.26 -17.92
C GLY A 596 -9.45 -13.62 -19.19
N THR A 597 -10.37 -14.32 -19.86
CA THR A 597 -10.95 -13.93 -21.16
C THR A 597 -12.39 -14.41 -21.25
N ASP A 598 -13.11 -13.98 -22.30
CA ASP A 598 -14.51 -14.36 -22.54
C ASP A 598 -15.39 -14.07 -21.30
N ASP A 599 -15.22 -12.87 -20.72
CA ASP A 599 -15.96 -12.42 -19.53
C ASP A 599 -15.81 -13.41 -18.36
N GLY A 600 -14.57 -13.85 -18.13
CA GLY A 600 -14.23 -14.79 -17.06
C GLY A 600 -14.56 -16.26 -17.35
N ARG A 601 -15.20 -16.60 -18.49
CA ARG A 601 -15.55 -18.01 -18.80
C ARG A 601 -14.34 -18.88 -19.13
N ARG A 602 -13.23 -18.27 -19.53
CA ARG A 602 -12.02 -18.98 -19.97
C ARG A 602 -10.76 -18.25 -19.50
N THR A 603 -9.64 -18.96 -19.55
CA THR A 603 -8.31 -18.36 -19.47
C THR A 603 -7.50 -18.74 -20.69
N LEU A 604 -6.67 -17.82 -21.17
CA LEU A 604 -5.70 -18.05 -22.24
C LEU A 604 -4.29 -17.68 -21.78
N PHE A 605 -3.28 -18.16 -22.49
CA PHE A 605 -1.89 -17.81 -22.26
C PHE A 605 -1.44 -16.74 -23.27
N ARG A 606 -0.81 -15.67 -22.78
CA ARG A 606 -0.29 -14.55 -23.59
C ARG A 606 1.24 -14.45 -23.41
N PRO A 607 2.01 -14.03 -24.43
CA PRO A 607 3.43 -13.73 -24.24
C PRO A 607 3.66 -12.72 -23.12
N TYR A 608 4.80 -12.81 -22.42
CA TYR A 608 5.11 -12.02 -21.21
C TYR A 608 4.86 -10.53 -21.39
N LEU A 609 5.59 -9.85 -22.29
CA LEU A 609 5.45 -8.41 -22.55
C LEU A 609 4.04 -8.02 -23.04
N ALA A 610 3.50 -8.77 -23.99
CA ALA A 610 2.18 -8.51 -24.56
C ALA A 610 1.04 -8.68 -23.54
N SER A 611 1.25 -9.45 -22.48
CA SER A 611 0.26 -9.63 -21.42
C SER A 611 0.13 -8.41 -20.51
N ARG A 612 1.09 -7.48 -20.53
CA ARG A 612 1.23 -6.40 -19.55
C ARG A 612 1.57 -5.04 -20.18
N GLY A 613 1.16 -4.80 -21.42
CA GLY A 613 1.40 -3.53 -22.11
C GLY A 613 2.86 -3.15 -22.25
N ASN A 614 3.74 -4.14 -22.42
CA ASN A 614 5.21 -3.99 -22.46
C ASN A 614 5.86 -3.39 -21.21
N GLN A 615 5.19 -3.46 -20.05
CA GLN A 615 5.83 -3.07 -18.80
C GLN A 615 7.01 -3.98 -18.45
N PRO A 616 8.16 -3.41 -18.01
CA PRO A 616 9.32 -4.15 -17.54
C PRO A 616 9.07 -4.93 -16.23
N ARG A 617 9.95 -5.89 -15.94
CA ARG A 617 9.95 -6.68 -14.69
C ARG A 617 10.30 -5.79 -13.50
N TYR A 618 9.49 -5.83 -12.43
CA TYR A 618 9.75 -5.20 -11.11
C TYR A 618 9.94 -3.68 -11.07
N LEU A 619 9.76 -2.96 -12.16
CA LEU A 619 9.88 -1.50 -12.18
C LEU A 619 8.56 -0.88 -11.74
N VAL A 620 8.63 0.10 -10.84
CA VAL A 620 7.46 0.84 -10.34
C VAL A 620 7.62 2.32 -10.69
N ASP A 621 6.75 2.74 -11.60
CA ASP A 621 6.76 4.09 -12.14
C ASP A 621 6.17 5.08 -11.14
N GLN A 622 6.92 6.15 -10.91
CA GLN A 622 6.49 7.27 -10.09
C GLN A 622 5.94 8.41 -10.94
N THR A 623 6.58 8.66 -12.08
CA THR A 623 6.15 9.54 -13.17
C THR A 623 6.77 9.04 -14.47
N GLY A 624 6.10 9.23 -15.59
CA GLY A 624 6.59 8.88 -16.93
C GLY A 624 5.99 7.58 -17.44
N ALA A 625 6.26 7.32 -18.71
CA ALA A 625 5.81 6.14 -19.44
C ALA A 625 7.01 5.21 -19.68
N TRP A 626 7.17 4.16 -18.87
CA TRP A 626 8.32 3.27 -18.92
C TRP A 626 7.92 1.93 -19.54
N GLU A 627 8.30 1.71 -20.80
CA GLU A 627 7.88 0.54 -21.57
C GLU A 627 9.04 -0.03 -22.37
N VAL A 628 9.07 -1.36 -22.49
CA VAL A 628 10.01 -2.05 -23.36
C VAL A 628 9.60 -1.86 -24.82
N GLY A 629 10.48 -1.25 -25.59
CA GLY A 629 10.33 -1.03 -27.02
C GLY A 629 11.50 -1.59 -27.81
N LYS A 630 11.47 -1.42 -29.13
CA LYS A 630 12.54 -1.85 -30.02
C LYS A 630 13.59 -0.77 -30.22
N GLY A 631 14.85 -1.12 -29.99
CA GLY A 631 16.04 -0.33 -30.28
C GLY A 631 16.32 -0.19 -31.78
N ALA A 632 17.34 0.60 -32.12
CA ALA A 632 17.74 0.83 -33.51
C ALA A 632 18.34 -0.42 -34.19
N ASP A 633 18.89 -1.33 -33.39
CA ASP A 633 19.42 -2.65 -33.76
C ASP A 633 18.35 -3.76 -33.78
N GLY A 634 17.16 -3.49 -33.24
CA GLY A 634 16.06 -4.46 -33.13
C GLY A 634 15.99 -5.19 -31.79
N ASP A 635 16.91 -4.91 -30.88
CA ASP A 635 16.90 -5.46 -29.52
C ASP A 635 15.84 -4.75 -28.67
N ASN A 636 15.48 -5.36 -27.54
CA ASN A 636 14.55 -4.74 -26.61
C ASN A 636 15.29 -3.73 -25.74
N VAL A 637 14.70 -2.54 -25.56
CA VAL A 637 15.26 -1.45 -24.77
C VAL A 637 14.14 -0.87 -23.91
N LEU A 638 14.42 -0.56 -22.65
CA LEU A 638 13.49 0.19 -21.82
C LEU A 638 13.48 1.65 -22.25
N TYR A 639 12.34 2.14 -22.74
CA TYR A 639 12.17 3.55 -23.06
C TYR A 639 11.30 4.25 -22.02
N GLN A 640 11.75 5.45 -21.65
CA GLN A 640 10.82 6.49 -21.23
C GLN A 640 10.20 7.09 -22.52
N TYR A 641 8.86 7.21 -22.59
CA TYR A 641 8.17 7.81 -23.75
C TYR A 641 7.58 9.21 -23.54
N LEU A 642 7.47 9.71 -22.31
CA LEU A 642 6.83 10.99 -22.00
C LEU A 642 7.75 12.19 -22.34
N ASP A 643 7.64 12.71 -23.56
CA ASP A 643 8.45 13.83 -24.07
C ASP A 643 7.84 15.23 -23.77
N GLN A 644 8.46 16.27 -24.33
CA GLN A 644 8.02 17.67 -24.21
C GLN A 644 6.58 17.92 -24.66
N SER A 645 6.05 17.12 -25.59
CA SER A 645 4.68 17.24 -26.09
C SER A 645 3.64 16.58 -25.20
N MET A 646 4.07 15.78 -24.21
CA MET A 646 3.19 15.02 -23.30
C MET A 646 3.40 15.33 -21.80
N LYS A 647 4.37 16.18 -21.45
CA LYS A 647 4.74 16.49 -20.05
C LYS A 647 3.74 17.33 -19.23
N ASP A 648 2.87 18.12 -19.87
CA ASP A 648 2.08 19.15 -19.20
C ASP A 648 0.70 18.63 -18.73
N THR A 649 0.73 17.55 -17.96
CA THR A 649 -0.45 16.94 -17.32
C THR A 649 -0.80 17.55 -15.96
N GLY A 650 -2.01 17.32 -15.46
CA GLY A 650 -2.49 17.84 -14.16
C GLY A 650 -1.87 17.23 -12.88
N ALA A 651 -0.72 16.56 -12.98
CA ALA A 651 -0.07 15.78 -11.91
C ALA A 651 -0.22 16.34 -10.49
N TRP A 652 -0.56 15.48 -9.53
CA TRP A 652 -0.61 15.83 -8.10
C TRP A 652 0.79 16.09 -7.54
N ASN A 653 1.69 15.13 -7.75
CA ASN A 653 3.08 15.21 -7.33
C ASN A 653 3.97 15.34 -8.57
N ARG A 654 4.17 16.59 -9.03
CA ARG A 654 4.95 16.85 -10.24
C ARG A 654 6.44 16.62 -10.01
N ASN A 655 6.94 15.53 -10.57
CA ASN A 655 8.37 15.19 -10.66
C ASN A 655 8.77 14.94 -12.11
N THR A 656 10.07 14.93 -12.39
CA THR A 656 10.56 14.44 -13.68
C THR A 656 10.36 12.91 -13.77
N PRO A 657 10.24 12.37 -15.00
CA PRO A 657 10.06 10.93 -15.22
C PRO A 657 11.05 10.10 -14.42
N ASN A 658 10.57 9.13 -13.64
CA ASN A 658 11.40 8.19 -12.90
C ASN A 658 10.67 6.89 -12.56
N THR A 659 11.45 5.82 -12.47
CA THR A 659 11.00 4.48 -12.10
C THR A 659 12.00 3.86 -11.12
N THR A 660 11.49 3.01 -10.23
CA THR A 660 12.27 2.40 -9.15
C THR A 660 12.32 0.90 -9.34
N VAL A 661 13.44 0.25 -9.01
CA VAL A 661 13.56 -1.22 -9.02
C VAL A 661 14.47 -1.69 -7.90
N GLY A 662 14.15 -2.86 -7.35
CA GLY A 662 15.03 -3.60 -6.46
C GLY A 662 14.55 -3.67 -5.01
N ASP A 663 15.47 -4.06 -4.14
CA ASP A 663 15.19 -4.31 -2.73
C ASP A 663 15.74 -3.20 -1.84
N PHE A 664 14.95 -2.75 -0.86
CA PHE A 664 15.40 -1.73 0.09
C PHE A 664 16.50 -2.24 1.04
N ARG A 665 16.69 -3.56 1.12
CA ARG A 665 17.69 -4.23 1.97
C ARG A 665 19.09 -4.24 1.38
N TRP A 666 19.28 -3.90 0.10
CA TRP A 666 20.61 -3.84 -0.50
C TRP A 666 21.46 -2.74 0.15
N GLU A 667 22.64 -3.10 0.66
CA GLU A 667 23.56 -2.19 1.34
C GLU A 667 24.75 -1.81 0.45
N ASN A 668 25.60 -2.77 0.09
CA ASN A 668 26.88 -2.51 -0.56
C ASN A 668 26.91 -3.15 -1.95
N TYR A 669 26.67 -2.34 -2.97
CA TYR A 669 26.54 -2.81 -4.34
C TYR A 669 27.02 -1.77 -5.35
N ARG A 670 27.22 -2.25 -6.58
CA ARG A 670 27.42 -1.42 -7.77
C ARG A 670 26.25 -1.57 -8.72
N ALA A 671 25.57 -0.48 -9.05
CA ALA A 671 24.60 -0.46 -10.14
C ALA A 671 25.25 0.11 -11.41
N SER A 672 24.95 -0.47 -12.57
CA SER A 672 25.32 0.06 -13.87
C SER A 672 24.18 -0.09 -14.88
N VAL A 673 24.09 0.82 -15.84
CA VAL A 673 23.08 0.79 -16.92
C VAL A 673 23.64 1.50 -18.15
N ASP A 674 23.31 1.00 -19.33
CA ASP A 674 23.59 1.67 -20.59
C ASP A 674 22.43 2.64 -20.89
N VAL A 675 22.75 3.86 -21.32
CA VAL A 675 21.75 4.90 -21.63
C VAL A 675 21.93 5.39 -23.06
N SER A 676 20.82 5.73 -23.73
CA SER A 676 20.80 6.27 -25.10
C SER A 676 19.83 7.45 -25.25
N PHE A 677 20.14 8.35 -26.18
CA PHE A 677 19.38 9.59 -26.40
C PHE A 677 18.77 9.63 -27.81
N PRO A 678 17.70 8.87 -28.08
CA PRO A 678 17.06 8.82 -29.40
C PRO A 678 16.28 10.09 -29.74
N ASP A 679 15.97 10.95 -28.76
CA ASP A 679 15.28 12.21 -28.97
C ASP A 679 16.26 13.28 -29.50
N PRO A 680 16.07 13.81 -30.72
CA PRO A 680 16.97 14.80 -31.29
C PRO A 680 16.93 16.15 -30.55
N GLN A 681 15.95 16.39 -29.67
CA GLN A 681 15.83 17.64 -28.90
C GLN A 681 16.69 17.64 -27.63
N GLY A 682 17.24 16.48 -27.25
CA GLY A 682 18.13 16.34 -26.10
C GLY A 682 17.72 15.18 -25.20
N GLY A 683 18.09 15.29 -23.93
CA GLY A 683 17.76 14.28 -22.93
C GLY A 683 18.71 14.33 -21.75
N LEU A 684 18.22 13.84 -20.62
CA LEU A 684 19.00 13.61 -19.41
C LEU A 684 18.68 12.20 -18.94
N ALA A 685 19.67 11.35 -18.76
CA ALA A 685 19.51 10.05 -18.12
C ALA A 685 20.14 10.08 -16.72
N THR A 686 19.48 9.48 -15.74
CA THR A 686 19.99 9.40 -14.36
C THR A 686 19.96 7.97 -13.82
N LEU A 687 21.01 7.62 -13.08
CA LEU A 687 21.11 6.38 -12.30
C LEU A 687 21.34 6.73 -10.83
N GLY A 688 20.42 6.33 -9.96
CA GLY A 688 20.47 6.52 -8.52
C GLY A 688 20.53 5.20 -7.75
N VAL A 689 21.18 5.21 -6.58
CA VAL A 689 21.32 4.06 -5.68
C VAL A 689 20.96 4.43 -4.24
N ARG A 690 20.69 3.40 -3.42
CA ARG A 690 20.31 3.48 -2.01
C ARG A 690 19.08 4.34 -1.75
N GLN A 691 18.05 4.20 -2.59
CA GLN A 691 16.75 4.84 -2.38
C GLN A 691 15.94 4.09 -1.30
N GLN A 692 15.48 4.81 -0.28
CA GLN A 692 14.67 4.25 0.83
C GLN A 692 13.23 4.76 0.85
N LYS A 693 13.02 5.99 0.39
CA LYS A 693 11.73 6.69 0.39
C LYS A 693 11.70 7.78 -0.66
N GLY A 694 10.52 8.36 -0.89
CA GLY A 694 10.32 9.45 -1.85
C GLY A 694 10.04 8.97 -3.28
N MET A 695 9.48 9.88 -4.09
CA MET A 695 8.89 9.61 -5.40
C MET A 695 9.60 10.34 -6.55
N ALA A 696 10.58 11.19 -6.27
CA ALA A 696 11.40 11.87 -7.27
C ALA A 696 12.66 11.08 -7.62
N ALA A 697 13.21 11.27 -8.83
CA ALA A 697 14.52 10.72 -9.20
C ALA A 697 15.62 11.11 -8.18
N THR A 698 15.52 12.33 -7.65
CA THR A 698 16.45 12.92 -6.69
C THR A 698 16.38 12.35 -5.27
N ASP A 699 15.41 11.47 -4.98
CA ASP A 699 15.26 10.85 -3.66
C ASP A 699 16.19 9.63 -3.47
N ALA A 700 16.89 9.20 -4.53
CA ALA A 700 18.04 8.31 -4.36
C ALA A 700 19.12 9.01 -3.54
N ALA A 701 19.75 8.28 -2.62
CA ALA A 701 20.78 8.85 -1.74
C ALA A 701 21.98 9.37 -2.55
N TYR A 702 22.38 8.63 -3.58
CA TYR A 702 23.49 8.97 -4.47
C TYR A 702 23.08 8.71 -5.92
N GLY A 703 23.44 9.59 -6.85
CA GLY A 703 23.13 9.35 -8.26
C GLY A 703 23.93 10.20 -9.23
N VAL A 704 24.01 9.75 -10.48
CA VAL A 704 24.67 10.47 -11.57
C VAL A 704 23.66 10.76 -12.67
N GLY A 705 23.68 11.99 -13.21
CA GLY A 705 22.94 12.37 -14.40
C GLY A 705 23.88 12.77 -15.54
N ILE A 706 23.57 12.38 -16.78
CA ILE A 706 24.32 12.74 -17.99
C ILE A 706 23.37 13.04 -19.16
N GLY A 707 23.73 13.99 -20.02
CA GLY A 707 23.06 14.25 -21.29
C GLY A 707 23.96 13.98 -22.51
N PRO A 708 23.44 14.06 -23.73
CA PRO A 708 24.17 13.69 -24.96
C PRO A 708 25.43 14.54 -25.21
N ALA A 709 25.48 15.78 -24.71
CA ALA A 709 26.66 16.64 -24.78
C ALA A 709 27.79 16.27 -23.78
N GLY A 710 27.62 15.20 -23.00
CA GLY A 710 28.64 14.65 -22.10
C GLY A 710 28.78 15.37 -20.76
N ASN A 711 27.95 16.39 -20.49
CA ASN A 711 27.88 17.05 -19.20
C ASN A 711 27.22 16.14 -18.15
N TRP A 712 27.98 15.80 -17.10
CA TRP A 712 27.51 14.96 -16.01
C TRP A 712 27.49 15.69 -14.66
N THR A 713 26.56 15.27 -13.79
CA THR A 713 26.47 15.74 -12.41
C THR A 713 26.31 14.55 -11.47
N PHE A 714 27.11 14.52 -10.41
CA PHE A 714 26.96 13.60 -9.28
C PHE A 714 26.19 14.28 -8.15
N TYR A 715 25.16 13.63 -7.64
CA TYR A 715 24.22 14.12 -6.64
C TYR A 715 24.25 13.31 -5.35
N ARG A 716 23.97 13.99 -4.23
CA ARG A 716 23.50 13.40 -2.97
C ARG A 716 22.13 13.98 -2.64
N TYR A 717 21.07 13.17 -2.61
CA TYR A 717 19.68 13.62 -2.42
C TYR A 717 19.33 14.88 -3.26
N GLY A 718 19.57 14.82 -4.57
CA GLY A 718 19.35 15.93 -5.50
C GLY A 718 20.33 17.11 -5.38
N THR A 719 21.17 17.17 -4.35
CA THR A 719 22.19 18.21 -4.19
C THR A 719 23.43 17.84 -5.00
N ALA A 720 23.85 18.70 -5.92
CA ALA A 720 25.06 18.47 -6.71
C ALA A 720 26.31 18.47 -5.81
N ILE A 721 27.06 17.37 -5.84
CA ILE A 721 28.35 17.21 -5.15
C ILE A 721 29.52 17.53 -6.07
N ARG A 722 29.42 17.10 -7.34
CA ARG A 722 30.45 17.34 -8.36
C ARG A 722 29.83 17.37 -9.74
N THR A 723 30.39 18.17 -10.64
CA THR A 723 30.04 18.22 -12.06
C THR A 723 31.28 18.03 -12.92
N GLY A 724 31.09 17.65 -14.18
CA GLY A 724 32.17 17.56 -15.15
C GLY A 724 31.67 17.25 -16.55
N THR A 725 32.60 16.94 -17.45
CA THR A 725 32.30 16.58 -18.84
C THR A 725 33.06 15.33 -19.28
N VAL A 726 32.47 14.60 -20.22
CA VAL A 726 33.10 13.60 -21.08
C VAL A 726 32.88 14.00 -22.55
N ALA A 727 33.43 13.23 -23.50
CA ALA A 727 33.17 13.49 -24.91
C ALA A 727 31.67 13.28 -25.23
N PRO A 728 31.05 14.12 -26.07
CA PRO A 728 29.69 13.89 -26.55
C PRO A 728 29.55 12.54 -27.27
N ALA A 729 28.43 11.87 -27.03
CA ALA A 729 28.09 10.56 -27.60
C ALA A 729 26.56 10.34 -27.58
N ASP A 730 26.09 9.42 -28.40
CA ASP A 730 24.67 9.05 -28.51
C ASP A 730 24.20 8.14 -27.37
N GLY A 731 25.15 7.63 -26.56
CA GLY A 731 24.90 6.84 -25.37
C GLY A 731 26.14 6.68 -24.49
N TYR A 732 25.93 6.24 -23.26
CA TYR A 732 26.98 6.03 -22.25
C TYR A 732 26.66 4.83 -21.37
N ARG A 733 27.68 4.24 -20.75
CA ARG A 733 27.51 3.32 -19.62
C ARG A 733 27.72 4.03 -18.30
N LEU A 734 26.65 4.18 -17.51
CA LEU A 734 26.71 4.77 -16.18
C LEU A 734 26.97 3.70 -15.13
N ALA A 735 27.71 4.03 -14.07
CA ALA A 735 27.78 3.19 -12.88
C ALA A 735 27.94 4.00 -11.58
N VAL A 736 27.29 3.54 -10.52
CA VAL A 736 27.44 4.05 -9.15
C VAL A 736 27.71 2.86 -8.22
N GLU A 737 28.90 2.84 -7.62
CA GLU A 737 29.27 1.89 -6.57
C GLU A 737 29.15 2.59 -5.21
N ALA A 738 28.32 2.06 -4.31
CA ALA A 738 28.15 2.57 -2.97
C ALA A 738 28.49 1.48 -1.95
N ARG A 739 29.59 1.65 -1.22
CA ARG A 739 30.07 0.71 -0.20
C ARG A 739 30.51 1.43 1.08
N GLY A 740 29.90 1.05 2.20
CA GLY A 740 30.04 1.78 3.46
C GLY A 740 29.76 3.26 3.25
N ALA A 741 30.77 4.10 3.54
CA ALA A 741 30.70 5.54 3.36
C ALA A 741 31.34 6.05 2.06
N ARG A 742 31.90 5.17 1.22
CA ARG A 742 32.53 5.56 -0.05
C ARG A 742 31.56 5.34 -1.21
N VAL A 743 31.44 6.36 -2.06
CA VAL A 743 30.65 6.32 -3.29
C VAL A 743 31.54 6.68 -4.47
N THR A 744 31.53 5.84 -5.50
CA THR A 744 32.31 6.04 -6.73
C THR A 744 31.37 6.08 -7.94
N VAL A 745 31.49 7.13 -8.75
CA VAL A 745 30.73 7.31 -9.99
C VAL A 745 31.64 7.08 -11.18
N SER A 746 31.16 6.32 -12.16
CA SER A 746 31.87 6.06 -13.40
C SER A 746 31.00 6.31 -14.63
N VAL A 747 31.64 6.76 -15.72
CA VAL A 747 31.06 6.87 -17.06
C VAL A 747 31.99 6.10 -18.00
N ASP A 748 31.44 5.18 -18.78
CA ASP A 748 32.17 4.29 -19.71
C ASP A 748 33.33 3.55 -19.03
N GLY A 749 33.08 3.06 -17.81
CA GLY A 749 34.06 2.33 -17.00
C GLY A 749 35.15 3.18 -16.36
N ARG A 750 35.23 4.48 -16.66
CA ARG A 750 36.18 5.42 -16.04
C ARG A 750 35.56 6.10 -14.83
N ALA A 751 36.21 6.02 -13.67
CA ALA A 751 35.81 6.77 -12.49
C ALA A 751 35.94 8.29 -12.73
N VAL A 752 34.83 9.01 -12.55
CA VAL A 752 34.75 10.47 -12.75
C VAL A 752 34.57 11.23 -11.43
N ALA A 753 34.07 10.57 -10.38
CA ALA A 753 33.98 11.13 -9.04
C ALA A 753 34.12 10.05 -7.96
N GLU A 754 34.69 10.44 -6.82
CA GLU A 754 34.68 9.67 -5.57
C GLU A 754 34.28 10.62 -4.42
N TYR A 755 33.47 10.11 -3.50
CA TYR A 755 32.94 10.85 -2.36
C TYR A 755 32.91 9.99 -1.10
N GLN A 756 33.33 10.59 0.01
CA GLN A 756 33.25 10.00 1.35
C GLN A 756 32.11 10.70 2.11
N ASP A 757 31.00 10.00 2.31
CA ASP A 757 29.84 10.54 3.02
C ASP A 757 30.10 10.53 4.54
N PRO A 758 30.07 11.69 5.23
CA PRO A 758 30.20 11.73 6.68
C PRO A 758 29.00 11.11 7.41
N THR A 759 27.82 11.06 6.78
CA THR A 759 26.58 10.49 7.30
C THR A 759 25.98 9.52 6.29
N PRO A 760 26.63 8.36 6.09
CA PRO A 760 26.32 7.46 4.99
C PRO A 760 24.94 6.84 5.13
N VAL A 761 24.18 6.86 4.04
CA VAL A 761 22.95 6.08 3.89
C VAL A 761 23.37 4.65 3.59
N THR A 762 22.86 3.67 4.35
CA THR A 762 23.44 2.33 4.36
C THR A 762 22.90 1.40 3.29
N GLY A 763 21.63 1.56 2.89
CA GLY A 763 21.03 0.71 1.88
C GLY A 763 19.84 1.33 1.17
N GLY A 764 19.31 0.62 0.19
CA GLY A 764 18.14 1.01 -0.59
C GLY A 764 18.20 0.58 -2.05
N ARG A 765 17.12 0.87 -2.79
CA ARG A 765 16.87 0.47 -4.17
C ARG A 765 17.63 1.29 -5.21
N VAL A 766 17.50 0.88 -6.46
CA VAL A 766 17.98 1.61 -7.64
C VAL A 766 16.83 2.46 -8.22
N LYS A 767 17.17 3.67 -8.69
CA LYS A 767 16.26 4.52 -9.46
C LYS A 767 16.84 4.83 -10.83
N LEU A 768 15.99 4.71 -11.85
CA LEU A 768 16.24 5.27 -13.17
C LEU A 768 15.38 6.53 -13.31
N GLY A 769 15.92 7.54 -13.95
CA GLY A 769 15.19 8.79 -14.16
C GLY A 769 15.61 9.48 -15.44
N SER A 770 14.71 10.28 -15.96
CA SER A 770 14.91 11.09 -17.15
C SER A 770 14.39 12.51 -16.94
N ASP A 771 14.76 13.44 -17.82
CA ASP A 771 13.91 14.60 -18.09
C ASP A 771 12.76 14.21 -19.05
N PHE A 772 11.99 15.20 -19.53
CA PHE A 772 10.87 14.96 -20.45
C PHE A 772 11.34 14.84 -21.91
N HIS A 773 12.12 13.81 -22.18
CA HIS A 773 12.55 13.39 -23.52
C HIS A 773 12.51 11.87 -23.60
N LYS A 774 12.39 11.35 -24.82
CA LYS A 774 12.56 9.92 -25.02
C LYS A 774 14.00 9.52 -24.73
N VAL A 775 14.21 8.70 -23.70
CA VAL A 775 15.52 8.19 -23.27
C VAL A 775 15.45 6.67 -23.17
N GLY A 776 16.44 5.98 -23.73
CA GLY A 776 16.57 4.52 -23.66
C GLY A 776 17.51 4.09 -22.55
N PHE A 777 17.17 2.99 -21.89
CA PHE A 777 17.94 2.32 -20.84
C PHE A 777 18.07 0.84 -21.20
N ASP A 778 19.26 0.28 -21.04
CA ASP A 778 19.52 -1.12 -21.35
C ASP A 778 20.59 -1.72 -20.41
N ASN A 779 20.65 -3.05 -20.31
CA ASN A 779 21.64 -3.82 -19.56
C ASN A 779 21.80 -3.33 -18.11
N LEU A 780 20.68 -3.09 -17.40
CA LEU A 780 20.71 -2.76 -15.99
C LEU A 780 21.35 -3.93 -15.23
N LYS A 781 22.37 -3.65 -14.43
CA LYS A 781 23.07 -4.65 -13.64
C LYS A 781 23.40 -4.12 -12.25
N VAL A 782 23.05 -4.89 -11.23
CA VAL A 782 23.34 -4.63 -9.81
C VAL A 782 24.22 -5.77 -9.32
N GLU A 783 25.43 -5.43 -8.86
CA GLU A 783 26.49 -6.39 -8.53
C GLU A 783 26.93 -6.26 -7.07
N LYS A 784 27.27 -7.40 -6.46
CA LYS A 784 27.91 -7.49 -5.15
C LYS A 784 29.32 -6.88 -5.20
N VAL A 785 29.74 -6.26 -4.11
CA VAL A 785 31.10 -5.74 -3.97
C VAL A 785 31.93 -6.68 -3.10
N ALA A 786 33.00 -7.26 -3.66
CA ALA A 786 33.87 -8.17 -2.94
C ALA A 786 34.43 -7.54 -1.63
N GLY A 787 34.31 -8.29 -0.54
CA GLY A 787 34.71 -7.94 0.83
C GLY A 787 33.62 -7.22 1.64
N TRP A 788 32.45 -6.94 1.05
CA TRP A 788 31.36 -6.18 1.68
C TRP A 788 30.08 -6.99 1.73
N THR A 789 29.34 -6.89 2.83
CA THR A 789 28.00 -7.48 2.94
C THR A 789 27.05 -6.81 1.95
N PRO A 790 26.46 -7.53 0.98
CA PRO A 790 25.67 -6.91 -0.08
C PRO A 790 24.29 -6.44 0.39
N TYR A 791 23.70 -7.07 1.41
CA TYR A 791 22.34 -6.78 1.87
C TYR A 791 22.05 -7.25 3.30
N ALA A 792 20.96 -6.74 3.85
CA ALA A 792 20.26 -7.35 4.99
C ALA A 792 19.34 -8.50 4.54
N THR A 793 19.19 -9.54 5.36
CA THR A 793 18.34 -10.72 5.07
C THR A 793 16.90 -10.55 5.55
N ALA A 794 16.69 -9.77 6.61
CA ALA A 794 15.39 -9.57 7.23
C ALA A 794 15.18 -8.10 7.65
N LEU A 795 13.91 -7.71 7.70
CA LEU A 795 13.43 -6.51 8.38
C LEU A 795 12.40 -6.96 9.44
N THR A 796 12.66 -6.61 10.69
CA THR A 796 11.77 -6.85 11.83
C THR A 796 11.17 -5.51 12.26
N ASP A 797 9.85 -5.40 12.26
CA ASP A 797 9.17 -4.19 12.73
C ASP A 797 9.43 -3.97 14.23
N ASN A 798 9.43 -2.70 14.67
CA ASN A 798 9.58 -2.38 16.08
C ASN A 798 8.45 -2.97 16.96
N MET A 799 7.27 -3.29 16.39
CA MET A 799 6.16 -3.92 17.10
C MET A 799 5.96 -5.40 16.77
N ASP A 800 6.94 -6.05 16.12
CA ASP A 800 6.91 -7.49 15.95
C ASP A 800 6.87 -8.21 17.31
N GLY A 801 6.05 -9.25 17.44
CA GLY A 801 5.85 -9.99 18.70
C GLY A 801 7.11 -10.67 19.25
N SER A 802 8.18 -10.80 18.45
CA SER A 802 9.49 -11.27 18.90
C SER A 802 10.36 -10.20 19.58
N VAL A 803 10.00 -8.92 19.46
CA VAL A 803 10.72 -7.80 20.08
C VAL A 803 10.20 -7.57 21.49
N VAL A 804 11.10 -7.64 22.48
CA VAL A 804 10.75 -7.51 23.90
C VAL A 804 11.21 -6.17 24.45
N TYR A 805 10.30 -5.46 25.08
CA TYR A 805 10.54 -4.15 25.69
C TYR A 805 10.53 -4.25 27.21
N ASP A 806 11.45 -3.55 27.88
CA ASP A 806 11.47 -3.36 29.32
C ASP A 806 11.65 -1.87 29.67
N GLY A 807 11.05 -1.45 30.78
CA GLY A 807 10.95 -0.04 31.16
C GLY A 807 9.86 0.74 30.42
N THR A 808 9.95 2.07 30.44
CA THR A 808 8.91 2.96 29.91
C THR A 808 9.08 3.21 28.41
N TRP A 809 8.12 2.74 27.62
CA TRP A 809 8.05 2.92 26.16
C TRP A 809 6.69 3.47 25.72
N SER A 810 6.69 4.34 24.70
CA SER A 810 5.50 4.72 23.96
C SER A 810 5.54 4.05 22.60
N ARG A 811 4.57 3.16 22.34
CA ARG A 811 4.47 2.36 21.11
C ARG A 811 3.22 2.79 20.35
N ASN A 812 3.41 3.55 19.27
CA ASN A 812 2.32 4.22 18.54
C ASN A 812 2.14 3.63 17.14
N ALA A 813 0.90 3.30 16.81
CA ALA A 813 0.49 2.75 15.50
C ALA A 813 -0.69 3.53 14.89
N SER A 814 -1.28 4.46 15.64
CA SER A 814 -2.33 5.36 15.17
C SER A 814 -1.71 6.65 14.63
N LEU A 815 -2.27 7.18 13.53
CA LEU A 815 -1.80 8.42 12.89
C LEU A 815 -0.31 8.38 12.50
N GLY A 816 0.20 7.18 12.25
CA GLY A 816 1.60 6.97 11.90
C GLY A 816 1.96 7.51 10.52
N ASP A 817 3.18 8.04 10.42
CA ASP A 817 3.73 8.58 9.18
C ASP A 817 4.05 7.45 8.18
N ALA A 818 3.68 7.64 6.91
CA ALA A 818 3.94 6.70 5.83
C ALA A 818 5.42 6.43 5.55
N MET A 819 6.30 7.34 6.00
CA MET A 819 7.74 7.21 5.88
C MET A 819 8.35 6.31 6.96
N ASN A 820 7.61 5.91 7.99
CA ASN A 820 8.04 4.84 8.90
C ASN A 820 7.65 3.48 8.33
N TRP A 821 8.37 2.43 8.68
CA TRP A 821 7.98 1.06 8.38
C TRP A 821 6.67 0.74 9.08
N TYR A 822 5.72 0.17 8.33
CA TYR A 822 4.39 -0.21 8.82
C TYR A 822 3.62 0.87 9.61
N ARG A 823 4.03 2.14 9.47
CA ARG A 823 3.50 3.30 10.20
C ARG A 823 3.58 3.17 11.73
N SER A 824 4.48 2.34 12.26
CA SER A 824 4.66 2.12 13.70
C SER A 824 5.93 2.81 14.19
N THR A 825 5.96 3.23 15.46
CA THR A 825 7.21 3.61 16.14
C THR A 825 7.16 3.27 17.63
N SER A 826 8.32 2.95 18.19
CA SER A 826 8.52 2.75 19.62
C SER A 826 9.55 3.72 20.17
N THR A 827 9.15 4.58 21.10
CA THR A 827 10.00 5.65 21.66
C THR A 827 10.35 5.36 23.11
N GLY A 828 11.66 5.39 23.41
CA GLY A 828 12.22 5.30 24.75
C GLY A 828 12.95 6.59 25.11
N ALA A 829 12.69 7.14 26.30
CA ALA A 829 13.33 8.37 26.78
C ALA A 829 13.80 8.30 28.24
N GLY A 830 13.54 7.19 28.93
CA GLY A 830 13.99 6.95 30.31
C GLY A 830 15.29 6.17 30.34
N ALA A 831 16.25 6.58 31.16
CA ALA A 831 17.42 5.77 31.46
C ALA A 831 16.97 4.41 32.02
N GLY A 832 17.56 3.33 31.54
CA GLY A 832 17.20 1.94 31.86
C GLY A 832 16.15 1.33 30.93
N ALA A 833 15.44 2.11 30.10
CA ALA A 833 14.55 1.54 29.09
C ALA A 833 15.36 0.67 28.12
N SER A 834 14.93 -0.58 27.90
CA SER A 834 15.65 -1.51 27.03
C SER A 834 14.74 -2.20 26.02
N VAL A 835 15.33 -2.59 24.90
CA VAL A 835 14.70 -3.41 23.87
C VAL A 835 15.60 -4.59 23.55
N THR A 836 15.01 -5.78 23.43
CA THR A 836 15.68 -7.03 23.09
C THR A 836 15.16 -7.55 21.77
N VAL A 837 16.07 -7.77 20.82
CA VAL A 837 15.76 -8.13 19.43
C VAL A 837 16.48 -9.43 19.08
N PRO A 838 15.75 -10.51 18.73
CA PRO A 838 16.34 -11.69 18.14
C PRO A 838 16.65 -11.46 16.66
N PHE A 839 17.78 -11.95 16.17
CA PHE A 839 18.12 -11.90 14.74
C PHE A 839 19.02 -13.07 14.34
N THR A 840 19.12 -13.32 13.03
CA THR A 840 20.07 -14.27 12.45
C THR A 840 20.91 -13.55 11.41
N GLY A 841 22.24 -13.60 11.56
CA GLY A 841 23.17 -12.91 10.67
C GLY A 841 24.45 -12.49 11.38
N THR A 842 25.22 -11.60 10.75
CA THR A 842 26.52 -11.10 11.26
C THR A 842 26.44 -9.74 11.94
N GLY A 843 25.25 -9.17 12.00
CA GLY A 843 25.03 -7.81 12.51
C GLY A 843 23.57 -7.41 12.57
N LEU A 844 23.33 -6.24 13.15
CA LEU A 844 22.01 -5.64 13.33
C LEU A 844 22.07 -4.12 13.06
N ASP A 845 21.15 -3.59 12.26
CA ASP A 845 20.89 -2.15 12.22
C ASP A 845 19.65 -1.80 13.03
N VAL A 846 19.75 -0.71 13.79
CA VAL A 846 18.64 -0.08 14.48
C VAL A 846 18.17 1.08 13.62
N ILE A 847 16.96 0.97 13.09
CA ILE A 847 16.40 1.91 12.12
C ILE A 847 15.46 2.88 12.84
N GLY A 848 15.53 4.17 12.49
CA GLY A 848 14.55 5.16 12.90
C GLY A 848 15.04 6.60 12.78
N GLY A 849 14.10 7.54 12.65
CA GLY A 849 14.40 8.97 12.66
C GLY A 849 14.82 9.42 14.06
N ASN A 850 16.09 9.78 14.24
CA ASN A 850 16.69 10.08 15.53
C ASN A 850 17.52 11.37 15.49
N ASP A 851 17.65 12.03 16.64
CA ASP A 851 18.45 13.25 16.80
C ASP A 851 19.91 12.97 17.20
N GLY A 852 20.29 11.70 17.37
CA GLY A 852 21.63 11.29 17.80
C GLY A 852 21.93 11.50 19.28
N SER A 853 20.92 11.85 20.10
CA SER A 853 21.12 12.10 21.55
C SER A 853 21.26 10.81 22.37
N ALA A 854 20.77 9.67 21.86
CA ALA A 854 20.77 8.41 22.58
C ALA A 854 22.18 7.86 22.82
N VAL A 855 22.39 7.40 24.04
CA VAL A 855 23.58 6.65 24.45
C VAL A 855 23.12 5.29 24.94
N LEU A 856 23.68 4.22 24.37
CA LEU A 856 23.23 2.85 24.57
C LEU A 856 24.32 2.01 25.24
N ASP A 857 23.92 1.16 26.18
CA ASP A 857 24.68 -0.04 26.53
C ASP A 857 24.14 -1.21 25.70
N VAL A 858 25.04 -1.95 25.07
CA VAL A 858 24.70 -3.02 24.12
C VAL A 858 25.25 -4.34 24.63
N THR A 859 24.35 -5.32 24.76
CA THR A 859 24.70 -6.71 25.05
C THR A 859 24.25 -7.60 23.91
N VAL A 860 25.02 -8.65 23.63
CA VAL A 860 24.69 -9.68 22.64
C VAL A 860 24.87 -11.04 23.29
N ASP A 861 23.85 -11.89 23.19
CA ASP A 861 23.84 -13.25 23.77
C ASP A 861 24.16 -13.25 25.28
N GLY A 862 23.61 -12.25 26.00
CA GLY A 862 23.82 -12.05 27.43
C GLY A 862 25.21 -11.51 27.80
N ARG A 863 26.07 -11.19 26.84
CA ARG A 863 27.43 -10.67 27.07
C ARG A 863 27.52 -9.18 26.71
N PRO A 864 28.09 -8.34 27.58
CA PRO A 864 28.36 -6.94 27.24
C PRO A 864 29.27 -6.81 26.03
N LEU A 865 28.84 -6.05 25.02
CA LEU A 865 29.58 -5.82 23.79
C LEU A 865 30.10 -4.38 23.69
N ALA A 866 29.28 -3.39 24.03
CA ALA A 866 29.64 -1.98 24.02
C ALA A 866 28.97 -1.25 25.17
N ARG A 867 29.70 -0.32 25.82
CA ARG A 867 29.15 0.59 26.83
C ARG A 867 29.18 2.02 26.30
N SER A 868 28.16 2.79 26.61
CA SER A 868 28.04 4.20 26.20
C SER A 868 28.17 4.42 24.68
N ALA A 869 27.66 3.49 23.87
CA ALA A 869 27.64 3.61 22.42
C ALA A 869 26.71 4.76 22.01
N ARG A 870 27.24 5.72 21.25
CA ARG A 870 26.45 6.87 20.76
C ARG A 870 25.71 6.49 19.49
N THR A 871 24.46 6.91 19.37
CA THR A 871 23.72 6.87 18.11
C THR A 871 24.09 8.08 17.25
N VAL A 872 23.70 8.04 15.97
CA VAL A 872 23.87 9.16 15.03
C VAL A 872 22.53 9.77 14.66
N ALA A 873 22.51 11.06 14.35
CA ALA A 873 21.32 11.72 13.84
C ALA A 873 20.99 11.16 12.45
N THR A 874 19.73 10.75 12.27
CA THR A 874 19.24 10.07 11.07
C THR A 874 17.84 10.51 10.74
N ASP A 875 17.52 10.48 9.45
CA ASP A 875 16.14 10.58 9.00
C ASP A 875 15.44 9.20 9.12
N LYS A 876 14.13 9.15 8.86
CA LYS A 876 13.32 7.92 8.86
C LYS A 876 13.89 6.88 7.89
N ARG A 877 13.73 5.60 8.24
CA ARG A 877 14.27 4.44 7.49
C ARG A 877 15.79 4.36 7.38
N GLN A 878 16.53 5.12 8.18
CA GLN A 878 17.99 5.08 8.22
C GLN A 878 18.49 4.49 9.54
N ALA A 879 19.67 3.86 9.49
CA ALA A 879 20.30 3.22 10.64
C ALA A 879 20.95 4.24 11.58
N THR A 880 20.35 4.44 12.77
CA THR A 880 20.89 5.33 13.81
C THR A 880 21.99 4.65 14.63
N TYR A 881 21.98 3.32 14.70
CA TYR A 881 23.03 2.49 15.30
C TYR A 881 23.24 1.24 14.46
N ARG A 882 24.50 0.82 14.34
CA ARG A 882 24.93 -0.29 13.47
C ARG A 882 25.88 -1.20 14.21
N LEU A 883 25.49 -2.45 14.32
CA LEU A 883 26.28 -3.54 14.87
C LEU A 883 26.79 -4.43 13.74
N ARG A 884 28.10 -4.59 13.62
CA ARG A 884 28.78 -5.45 12.62
C ARG A 884 29.85 -6.33 13.26
N GLY A 885 30.29 -7.36 12.55
CA GLY A 885 31.43 -8.21 12.92
C GLY A 885 31.11 -9.32 13.91
N LEU A 886 29.84 -9.70 14.05
CA LEU A 886 29.47 -10.90 14.79
C LEU A 886 29.69 -12.15 13.92
N PRO A 887 29.95 -13.33 14.52
CA PRO A 887 29.92 -14.58 13.78
C PRO A 887 28.56 -14.80 13.11
N GLU A 888 28.53 -15.41 11.93
CA GLU A 888 27.25 -15.79 11.30
C GLU A 888 26.48 -16.77 12.21
N GLY A 889 25.27 -16.39 12.61
CA GLY A 889 24.45 -17.25 13.45
C GLY A 889 23.23 -16.55 14.05
N ARG A 890 22.56 -17.26 14.97
CA ARG A 890 21.46 -16.71 15.77
C ARG A 890 22.01 -15.90 16.93
N HIS A 891 21.46 -14.71 17.11
CA HIS A 891 21.84 -13.78 18.17
C HIS A 891 20.62 -13.17 18.84
N THR A 892 20.83 -12.66 20.05
CA THR A 892 19.90 -11.77 20.74
C THR A 892 20.64 -10.52 21.19
N ALA A 893 20.26 -9.36 20.68
CA ALA A 893 20.82 -8.08 21.10
C ALA A 893 19.87 -7.36 22.05
N THR A 894 20.38 -6.90 23.19
CA THR A 894 19.67 -5.99 24.10
C THR A 894 20.33 -4.63 24.09
N LEU A 895 19.55 -3.61 23.74
CA LEU A 895 19.93 -2.20 23.66
C LEU A 895 19.31 -1.49 24.87
N THR A 896 20.12 -1.03 25.82
CA THR A 896 19.66 -0.34 27.03
C THR A 896 20.00 1.14 26.96
N LEU A 897 19.00 2.00 27.07
CA LEU A 897 19.18 3.45 27.02
C LEU A 897 19.82 3.96 28.31
N ARG A 898 21.02 4.54 28.21
CA ARG A 898 21.72 5.19 29.33
C ARG A 898 21.27 6.63 29.51
N SER A 899 21.08 7.34 28.40
CA SER A 899 20.62 8.74 28.37
C SER A 899 20.11 9.10 26.99
N GLY A 900 19.39 10.22 26.88
CA GLY A 900 18.88 10.74 25.62
C GLY A 900 17.53 10.13 25.24
N LYS A 901 17.18 10.19 23.96
CA LYS A 901 15.93 9.67 23.41
C LYS A 901 16.24 8.79 22.21
N ILE A 902 15.60 7.63 22.13
CA ILE A 902 15.64 6.76 20.96
C ILE A 902 14.24 6.53 20.40
N VAL A 903 14.12 6.65 19.08
CA VAL A 903 12.92 6.29 18.32
C VAL A 903 13.27 5.09 17.45
N LEU A 904 12.54 4.00 17.66
CA LEU A 904 12.69 2.75 16.91
C LEU A 904 11.57 2.67 15.87
N ASP A 905 11.97 2.39 14.64
CA ASP A 905 11.11 2.20 13.47
C ASP A 905 11.15 0.72 13.05
N ALA A 906 12.35 0.17 12.84
CA ALA A 906 12.55 -1.25 12.53
C ALA A 906 13.97 -1.70 12.88
N PHE A 907 14.25 -2.98 12.64
CA PHE A 907 15.58 -3.56 12.73
C PHE A 907 15.89 -4.36 11.45
N THR A 908 17.12 -4.31 10.97
CA THR A 908 17.55 -5.20 9.87
C THR A 908 18.70 -6.10 10.30
N ALA A 909 18.64 -7.37 9.90
CA ALA A 909 19.66 -8.37 10.19
C ALA A 909 20.58 -8.54 8.97
N LEU A 910 21.88 -8.54 9.19
CA LEU A 910 22.88 -8.48 8.11
C LEU A 910 23.27 -9.86 7.61
N SER A 911 23.41 -10.01 6.29
CA SER A 911 23.83 -11.28 5.70
C SER A 911 25.28 -11.64 6.04
N GLY A 912 25.55 -12.94 6.19
CA GLY A 912 26.89 -13.51 6.16
C GLY A 912 27.42 -13.82 4.76
N ASP A 913 26.68 -13.48 3.70
CA ASP A 913 27.05 -13.68 2.30
C ASP A 913 28.06 -12.61 1.85
N VAL A 914 29.32 -12.76 2.27
CA VAL A 914 30.42 -11.87 1.88
C VAL A 914 31.31 -12.58 0.87
N ASP A 915 31.38 -12.04 -0.34
CA ASP A 915 32.20 -12.59 -1.42
C ASP A 915 33.63 -12.06 -1.38
N GLY A 916 34.61 -12.87 -1.78
CA GLY A 916 36.00 -12.43 -1.94
C GLY A 916 36.76 -12.16 -0.63
N PRO A 917 38.04 -11.74 -0.72
CA PRO A 917 38.90 -11.55 0.44
C PRO A 917 38.58 -10.25 1.20
N VAL A 918 38.73 -10.29 2.52
CA VAL A 918 38.54 -9.14 3.42
C VAL A 918 39.89 -8.77 4.05
N ASP A 919 40.28 -7.50 3.95
CA ASP A 919 41.52 -7.02 4.56
C ASP A 919 41.38 -6.92 6.09
N THR A 920 42.04 -7.84 6.80
CA THR A 920 42.06 -7.88 8.27
C THR A 920 43.25 -7.17 8.89
N THR A 921 44.08 -6.48 8.09
CA THR A 921 45.25 -5.73 8.57
C THR A 921 44.92 -4.72 9.67
N PRO A 922 43.83 -3.93 9.60
CA PRO A 922 43.45 -3.02 10.68
C PRO A 922 43.21 -3.75 12.02
N LEU A 923 42.55 -4.91 11.97
CA LEU A 923 42.22 -5.69 13.17
C LEU A 923 43.45 -6.38 13.77
N ARG A 924 44.36 -6.92 12.94
CA ARG A 924 45.66 -7.44 13.40
C ARG A 924 46.48 -6.36 14.09
N THR A 925 46.54 -5.18 13.49
CA THR A 925 47.24 -4.02 14.07
C THR A 925 46.66 -3.63 15.44
N ALA A 926 45.33 -3.62 15.57
CA ALA A 926 44.69 -3.36 16.86
C ALA A 926 44.99 -4.45 17.90
N LEU A 927 44.98 -5.74 17.51
CA LEU A 927 45.35 -6.86 18.39
C LEU A 927 46.78 -6.76 18.93
N ASP A 928 47.73 -6.36 18.09
CA ASP A 928 49.11 -6.14 18.48
C ASP A 928 49.22 -4.94 19.44
N ALA A 929 48.54 -3.84 19.13
CA ALA A 929 48.57 -2.61 19.93
C ALA A 929 48.00 -2.80 21.35
N VAL A 930 46.90 -3.54 21.52
CA VAL A 930 46.32 -3.75 22.86
C VAL A 930 47.13 -4.70 23.73
N GLY A 931 47.98 -5.54 23.13
CA GLY A 931 48.87 -6.46 23.82
C GLY A 931 48.14 -7.53 24.65
N SER A 932 48.82 -8.04 25.69
CA SER A 932 48.32 -9.05 26.63
C SER A 932 48.41 -8.53 28.07
N PRO A 933 47.51 -7.63 28.51
CA PRO A 933 47.50 -7.19 29.90
C PRO A 933 47.26 -8.35 30.87
N ASP A 934 47.71 -8.23 32.12
CA ASP A 934 47.42 -9.21 33.16
C ASP A 934 45.99 -9.03 33.68
N ARG A 935 45.25 -10.14 33.85
CA ARG A 935 43.89 -10.15 34.38
C ARG A 935 43.82 -9.56 35.79
N SER A 936 44.81 -9.83 36.63
CA SER A 936 44.80 -9.47 38.06
C SER A 936 44.77 -7.97 38.32
N ASP A 937 45.16 -7.17 37.33
CA ASP A 937 45.29 -5.73 37.50
C ASP A 937 43.95 -4.99 37.35
N TRP A 938 42.89 -5.65 36.89
CA TRP A 938 41.65 -4.98 36.44
C TRP A 938 40.39 -5.54 37.09
N THR A 939 39.33 -4.74 37.18
CA THR A 939 38.04 -5.18 37.70
C THR A 939 37.41 -6.28 36.83
N ALA A 940 36.59 -7.14 37.43
CA ALA A 940 35.90 -8.23 36.73
C ALA A 940 35.05 -7.75 35.54
N ASP A 941 34.30 -6.66 35.74
CA ASP A 941 33.39 -6.12 34.73
C ASP A 941 34.13 -5.57 33.52
N SER A 942 35.18 -4.76 33.74
CA SER A 942 35.93 -4.16 32.63
C SER A 942 36.73 -5.20 31.86
N TRP A 943 37.28 -6.18 32.58
CA TRP A 943 38.00 -7.29 31.96
C TRP A 943 37.12 -8.19 31.10
N ALA A 944 35.88 -8.48 31.55
CA ALA A 944 34.96 -9.33 30.80
C ALA A 944 34.71 -8.80 29.38
N VAL A 945 34.52 -7.47 29.25
CA VAL A 945 34.35 -6.78 27.95
C VAL A 945 35.62 -6.91 27.09
N PHE A 946 36.78 -6.59 27.65
CA PHE A 946 38.05 -6.67 26.93
C PHE A 946 38.38 -8.09 26.46
N SER A 947 38.26 -9.09 27.34
CA SER A 947 38.56 -10.49 27.02
C SER A 947 37.63 -11.06 25.96
N ALA A 948 36.32 -10.74 26.02
CA ALA A 948 35.36 -11.17 25.01
C ALA A 948 35.67 -10.53 23.65
N THR A 949 35.91 -9.22 23.62
CA THR A 949 36.21 -8.48 22.38
C THR A 949 37.52 -8.95 21.75
N ARG A 950 38.56 -9.19 22.56
CA ARG A 950 39.84 -9.73 22.08
C ARG A 950 39.70 -11.14 21.51
N SER A 951 38.86 -11.98 22.12
CA SER A 951 38.60 -13.33 21.62
C SER A 951 37.86 -13.30 20.28
N ALA A 952 36.85 -12.43 20.15
CA ALA A 952 36.15 -12.22 18.89
C ALA A 952 37.10 -11.68 17.79
N ALA A 953 37.95 -10.71 18.12
CA ALA A 953 38.93 -10.17 17.18
C ALA A 953 39.92 -11.23 16.68
N ARG A 954 40.39 -12.14 17.55
CA ARG A 954 41.24 -13.27 17.15
C ARG A 954 40.50 -14.23 16.23
N ALA A 955 39.28 -14.64 16.60
CA ALA A 955 38.46 -15.52 15.77
C ALA A 955 38.18 -14.91 14.38
N ALA A 956 37.97 -13.59 14.31
CA ALA A 956 37.82 -12.87 13.06
C ALA A 956 39.08 -12.94 12.17
N VAL A 957 40.27 -12.72 12.74
CA VAL A 957 41.55 -12.85 12.02
C VAL A 957 41.82 -14.29 11.55
N ASP A 958 41.34 -15.28 12.31
CA ASP A 958 41.53 -16.72 12.01
C ASP A 958 40.55 -17.27 10.95
N GLY A 959 39.68 -16.43 10.36
CA GLY A 959 38.81 -16.79 9.25
C GLY A 959 37.33 -16.92 9.61
N GLN A 960 36.77 -15.93 10.31
CA GLN A 960 35.33 -15.88 10.61
C GLN A 960 34.50 -15.77 9.32
N ARG A 961 33.54 -16.68 9.14
CA ARG A 961 32.55 -16.61 8.05
C ARG A 961 31.69 -15.35 8.19
N GLY A 962 31.46 -14.68 7.07
CA GLY A 962 30.59 -13.49 6.99
C GLY A 962 31.21 -12.22 7.56
N LEU A 963 32.49 -12.23 7.93
CA LEU A 963 33.21 -11.01 8.27
C LEU A 963 33.30 -10.12 7.02
N ASP A 964 32.92 -8.86 7.13
CA ASP A 964 33.05 -7.84 6.08
C ASP A 964 34.01 -6.72 6.51
N VAL A 965 34.31 -5.80 5.58
CA VAL A 965 35.20 -4.65 5.86
C VAL A 965 34.67 -3.78 7.02
N ILE A 966 33.36 -3.54 7.10
CA ILE A 966 32.79 -2.74 8.19
C ILE A 966 32.94 -3.46 9.54
N GLY A 967 32.74 -4.78 9.56
CA GLY A 967 32.95 -5.64 10.71
C GLY A 967 34.39 -5.63 11.22
N VAL A 968 35.38 -5.66 10.32
CA VAL A 968 36.81 -5.51 10.67
C VAL A 968 37.05 -4.19 11.40
N ASP A 969 36.59 -3.08 10.82
CA ASP A 969 36.80 -1.73 11.38
C ASP A 969 36.11 -1.58 12.75
N GLN A 970 34.88 -2.08 12.88
CA GLN A 970 34.16 -2.02 14.14
C GLN A 970 34.77 -2.93 15.21
N LEU A 971 35.24 -4.13 14.87
CA LEU A 971 35.93 -5.00 15.82
C LEU A 971 37.24 -4.37 16.31
N ALA A 972 38.01 -3.75 15.41
CA ALA A 972 39.25 -3.06 15.76
C ALA A 972 38.97 -1.89 16.72
N SER A 973 37.97 -1.06 16.40
CA SER A 973 37.54 0.07 17.23
C SER A 973 37.04 -0.38 18.61
N ARG A 974 36.19 -1.40 18.67
CA ARG A 974 35.70 -1.97 19.94
C ARG A 974 36.84 -2.55 20.79
N LEU A 975 37.81 -3.22 20.17
CA LEU A 975 38.95 -3.79 20.87
C LEU A 975 39.80 -2.70 21.54
N THR A 976 40.11 -1.63 20.82
CA THR A 976 40.82 -0.47 21.36
C THR A 976 40.02 0.19 22.50
N ALA A 977 38.73 0.45 22.28
CA ALA A 977 37.88 1.05 23.31
C ALA A 977 37.76 0.18 24.57
N ALA A 978 37.67 -1.15 24.42
CA ALA A 978 37.63 -2.08 25.54
C ALA A 978 38.95 -2.12 26.32
N ARG A 979 40.10 -1.95 25.63
CA ARG A 979 41.41 -1.83 26.27
C ARG A 979 41.52 -0.54 27.09
N ASP A 980 41.09 0.57 26.52
CA ASP A 980 41.13 1.89 27.16
C ASP A 980 40.14 1.98 28.33
N GLY A 981 39.05 1.21 28.28
CA GLY A 981 38.03 1.12 29.32
C GLY A 981 38.35 0.17 30.49
N LEU A 982 39.54 -0.41 30.55
CA LEU A 982 39.96 -1.24 31.69
C LEU A 982 40.12 -0.39 32.96
N VAL A 983 39.52 -0.86 34.07
CA VAL A 983 39.56 -0.17 35.38
C VAL A 983 40.38 -1.01 36.34
N ARG A 984 41.31 -0.41 37.10
CA ARG A 984 42.21 -1.17 37.97
C ARG A 984 41.52 -1.77 39.19
N GLU A 985 41.97 -2.94 39.67
CA GLU A 985 41.56 -3.44 40.99
C GLU A 985 42.15 -2.55 42.09
N GLY A 986 41.32 -2.09 43.03
CA GLY A 986 41.77 -1.28 44.18
C GLY A 986 41.77 0.24 43.98
N THR A 987 41.22 0.73 42.87
CA THR A 987 40.82 2.13 42.64
C THR A 987 39.31 2.22 42.51
#